data_AF-A0A0S8JSC4-F1
#
_entry.id   AF-A0A0S8JSC4-F1
#
_cell.length_a   1.000
_cell.length_b   1.000
_cell.length_c   1.000
_cell.angle_alpha   90.00
_cell.angle_beta   90.00
_cell.angle_gamma   90.00
#
_symmetry.space_group_name_H-M   'P 1'
#
loop_
_entity.id
_entity.type
_entity.pdbx_description
1 polymer ?
#
loop_
_entity_poly.entity_id
_entity_poly.type
_entity_poly.pdbx_seq_one_letter_code
_entity_poly.pdbx_strand_id
1 'polypeptide(L)'
;MIRSERLSKFNDFGYLSSKLLNKLAIMTLRTRLIKLYLKTGPFVKALKKWIIPVFSILSLIWILIRVIPKPHRATYPCMKVAVPFASTFIVYIGGLLTSIVLFKKALKKLYASKFLLAGILLFTGLCFGLITLFVNQKDLYANETVSYDFIDPLGPNNPIGEAKGIMPGRVVWVHNPDATNEDCIPWEYGDGYFLDKNANQALVDEMLSSAILKVTEETSEEEAWASIFKYFNLHHGKGDIGYAEGEKIFIKINAVHAWTTLPDLSIMNDGNYGNVDTSPQVILAVLRQLINKAGVPEEAIYIGDPYTQIFKHIHDKLSAEFPGIHYMSKSDVAKREQLQVTNTDSLKYSDRGTILDIDAHQFFDCIVNADYVLSLPAIKGHRWGGITFFAKNHFGSNTRDGAWHLHKGLHRTDYDSPLREGYKLYRVFVDLMSYEHLGGKTLIYIGDLLWGTSYEHDPPVKFQSAPFNNDWSSSILVSLDPVAVSSVALDILQEEFQEEDLTTTPPRYTYVRFSGVDDYLHQAASSDWWPDSITYDPEGDGTPVTSLGVHEHWNNPADRQYSRNLGTGDGIELVYQNTQQEPSAIIDYGSEGLEVKAYLSPGKAMLNLEFNQDLQGRIAIRIYSLSGQLVQSDFLESVWADSPKQIAINAFSPGYYVVHIHSGTLNLSRPILID
;
A
#
# COMPACT_ATOMS: atom_id res chain seq x y z
N MET A 1 -36.77 52.99 15.46
CA MET A 1 -36.96 54.00 16.53
C MET A 1 -37.73 53.36 17.68
N ILE A 2 -37.35 53.64 18.94
CA ILE A 2 -38.19 53.86 20.14
C ILE A 2 -39.37 52.86 20.34
N ARG A 3 -39.28 51.89 21.28
CA ARG A 3 -39.85 51.91 22.69
C ARG A 3 -41.40 51.85 22.69
N SER A 4 -42.11 51.18 23.61
CA SER A 4 -41.81 50.71 24.98
C SER A 4 -42.91 49.77 25.52
N GLU A 5 -42.61 48.94 26.55
CA GLU A 5 -43.38 48.72 27.82
C GLU A 5 -44.93 48.45 27.82
N ARG A 6 -45.58 47.71 28.73
CA ARG A 6 -45.24 47.12 30.07
C ARG A 6 -46.34 46.12 30.54
N LEU A 7 -45.96 45.15 31.39
CA LEU A 7 -46.66 44.58 32.59
C LEU A 7 -48.21 44.34 32.57
N SER A 8 -48.74 43.19 33.02
CA SER A 8 -48.79 42.86 34.48
C SER A 8 -49.39 41.48 34.83
N LYS A 9 -48.79 40.86 35.87
CA LYS A 9 -49.36 40.17 37.08
C LYS A 9 -50.54 39.16 36.95
N PHE A 10 -50.34 37.87 37.26
CA PHE A 10 -50.26 37.21 38.61
C PHE A 10 -51.61 36.95 39.30
N ASN A 11 -51.97 35.67 39.51
CA ASN A 11 -52.20 35.10 40.85
C ASN A 11 -52.41 33.56 40.82
N ASP A 12 -52.33 32.95 42.01
CA ASP A 12 -51.81 31.60 42.26
C ASP A 12 -52.71 30.79 43.23
N PHE A 13 -52.68 29.44 43.17
CA PHE A 13 -53.22 28.43 44.13
C PHE A 13 -54.70 28.56 44.59
N GLY A 14 -55.49 27.52 44.90
CA GLY A 14 -55.37 26.06 44.96
C GLY A 14 -56.80 25.51 45.25
N TYR A 15 -57.11 24.44 46.00
CA TYR A 15 -56.37 23.31 46.57
C TYR A 15 -57.43 22.29 47.08
N LEU A 16 -57.55 21.07 46.53
CA LEU A 16 -58.38 20.00 47.14
C LEU A 16 -57.97 18.58 46.71
N SER A 17 -57.46 17.80 47.67
CA SER A 17 -57.15 16.40 47.49
C SER A 17 -58.28 15.48 47.99
N SER A 18 -58.27 14.28 47.40
CA SER A 18 -58.61 13.00 48.03
C SER A 18 -60.08 12.57 47.91
N LYS A 19 -60.41 11.29 47.73
CA LYS A 19 -59.64 10.04 47.94
C LYS A 19 -60.30 8.88 47.16
N LEU A 20 -59.55 7.80 46.87
CA LEU A 20 -60.03 6.40 46.66
C LEU A 20 -61.14 6.16 45.59
N LEU A 21 -60.95 5.39 44.51
CA LEU A 21 -60.65 3.94 44.54
C LEU A 21 -60.24 3.37 43.16
N ASN A 22 -59.39 2.34 43.20
CA ASN A 22 -59.24 1.24 42.23
C ASN A 22 -58.82 1.53 40.76
N LYS A 23 -57.51 1.65 40.54
CA LYS A 23 -56.73 0.64 39.77
C LYS A 23 -55.21 0.80 39.99
N LEU A 24 -54.69 0.15 41.03
CA LEU A 24 -53.29 -0.27 41.12
C LEU A 24 -53.11 -1.57 40.28
N ALA A 25 -51.95 -1.92 39.72
CA ALA A 25 -50.68 -1.21 39.62
C ALA A 25 -49.92 -1.67 38.37
N ILE A 26 -49.25 -0.74 37.68
CA ILE A 26 -48.01 -0.88 36.90
C ILE A 26 -47.54 0.56 36.69
N MET A 27 -46.37 0.93 37.21
CA MET A 27 -45.78 2.24 36.93
C MET A 27 -44.30 2.08 36.61
N THR A 28 -44.04 1.77 35.35
CA THR A 28 -42.72 1.74 34.73
C THR A 28 -42.15 3.16 34.75
N LEU A 29 -41.23 3.46 35.67
CA LEU A 29 -40.58 4.77 35.69
C LEU A 29 -39.59 4.85 34.52
N ARG A 30 -39.97 5.60 33.48
CA ARG A 30 -39.23 5.72 32.22
C ARG A 30 -37.79 6.18 32.43
N THR A 31 -36.86 5.39 31.92
CA THR A 31 -35.50 5.79 31.58
C THR A 31 -35.55 7.01 30.65
N ARG A 32 -35.17 8.19 31.15
CA ARG A 32 -34.82 9.36 30.32
C ARG A 32 -33.31 9.39 30.12
N LEU A 33 -32.81 8.45 29.33
CA LEU A 33 -31.48 8.49 28.73
C LEU A 33 -31.62 8.15 27.25
N ILE A 34 -30.89 8.92 26.42
CA ILE A 34 -30.76 8.74 24.97
C ILE A 34 -32.04 9.07 24.16
N LYS A 35 -32.14 10.34 23.74
CA LYS A 35 -32.56 10.68 22.38
C LYS A 35 -31.30 11.09 21.62
N LEU A 36 -30.84 10.26 20.69
CA LEU A 36 -29.83 10.62 19.70
C LEU A 36 -30.56 11.19 18.48
N TYR A 37 -30.33 12.45 18.10
CA TYR A 37 -29.66 12.80 16.83
C TYR A 37 -29.50 14.32 16.62
N LEU A 38 -28.36 14.65 15.99
CA LEU A 38 -27.99 15.86 15.23
C LEU A 38 -27.73 17.25 15.89
N LYS A 39 -26.54 17.74 15.47
CA LYS A 39 -26.11 19.11 15.12
C LYS A 39 -25.43 20.03 16.16
N THR A 40 -24.21 20.40 15.77
CA THR A 40 -23.40 21.60 16.09
C THR A 40 -22.72 21.74 17.46
N GLY A 41 -21.42 22.06 17.42
CA GLY A 41 -20.77 22.92 18.41
C GLY A 41 -19.67 22.28 19.29
N PRO A 42 -18.61 23.04 19.66
CA PRO A 42 -17.41 22.51 20.30
C PRO A 42 -17.58 22.27 21.81
N PHE A 43 -18.25 21.17 22.17
CA PHE A 43 -18.45 20.78 23.57
C PHE A 43 -17.34 19.89 24.17
N VAL A 44 -16.31 19.51 23.42
CA VAL A 44 -15.12 18.80 23.93
C VAL A 44 -14.12 19.74 24.63
N LYS A 45 -14.60 20.84 25.24
CA LYS A 45 -13.79 21.66 26.16
C LYS A 45 -13.84 21.06 27.56
N ALA A 46 -12.81 20.29 27.88
CA ALA A 46 -12.46 19.80 29.21
C ALA A 46 -13.55 18.94 29.90
N LEU A 47 -13.64 17.67 29.48
CA LEU A 47 -14.08 16.59 30.36
C LEU A 47 -13.24 16.69 31.65
N LYS A 48 -13.85 17.09 32.78
CA LYS A 48 -13.13 17.45 34.02
C LYS A 48 -12.14 16.33 34.40
N LYS A 49 -10.91 16.68 34.79
CA LYS A 49 -9.80 15.74 35.13
C LYS A 49 -10.16 14.63 36.13
N TRP A 50 -11.27 14.77 36.88
CA TRP A 50 -11.81 13.79 37.82
C TRP A 50 -12.68 12.70 37.18
N ILE A 51 -13.13 12.85 35.93
CA ILE A 51 -14.03 11.89 35.28
C ILE A 51 -13.29 10.59 34.94
N ILE A 52 -12.03 10.68 34.49
CA ILE A 52 -11.20 9.51 34.18
C ILE A 52 -11.02 8.58 35.40
N PRO A 53 -10.54 9.03 36.57
CA PRO A 53 -10.41 8.14 37.73
C PRO A 53 -11.76 7.62 38.25
N VAL A 54 -12.83 8.41 38.19
CA VAL A 54 -14.19 7.93 38.55
C VAL A 54 -14.65 6.84 37.60
N PHE A 55 -14.47 7.02 36.29
CA PHE A 55 -14.83 6.02 35.28
C PHE A 55 -14.02 4.74 35.43
N SER A 56 -12.71 4.83 35.67
CA SER A 56 -11.85 3.67 35.90
C SER A 56 -12.21 2.89 37.18
N ILE A 57 -12.59 3.59 38.26
CA ILE A 57 -13.13 2.96 39.48
C ILE A 57 -14.45 2.23 39.18
N LEU A 58 -15.35 2.85 38.42
CA LEU A 58 -16.63 2.23 38.04
C LEU A 58 -16.42 1.01 37.14
N SER A 59 -15.49 1.05 36.17
CA SER A 59 -15.09 -0.12 35.37
C SER A 59 -14.52 -1.24 36.23
N LEU A 60 -13.66 -0.91 37.22
CA LEU A 60 -13.13 -1.91 38.15
C LEU A 60 -14.26 -2.56 38.98
N ILE A 61 -15.13 -1.76 39.59
CA ILE A 61 -16.30 -2.26 40.35
C ILE A 61 -17.17 -3.15 39.47
N TRP A 62 -17.40 -2.75 38.21
CA TRP A 62 -18.23 -3.51 37.28
C TRP A 62 -17.62 -4.86 36.91
N ILE A 63 -16.31 -4.91 36.67
CA ILE A 63 -15.56 -6.16 36.44
C ILE A 63 -15.61 -7.07 37.67
N LEU A 64 -15.37 -6.53 38.88
CA LEU A 64 -15.46 -7.28 40.13
C LEU A 64 -16.87 -7.89 40.33
N ILE A 65 -17.93 -7.15 40.01
CA ILE A 65 -19.32 -7.62 40.12
C ILE A 65 -19.71 -8.62 39.02
N ARG A 66 -19.21 -8.46 37.79
CA ARG A 66 -19.69 -9.23 36.63
C ARG A 66 -18.81 -10.41 36.27
N VAL A 67 -17.49 -10.25 36.31
CA VAL A 67 -16.50 -11.22 35.82
C VAL A 67 -16.11 -12.23 36.91
N ILE A 68 -15.86 -11.80 38.16
CA ILE A 68 -15.50 -12.75 39.25
C ILE A 68 -16.56 -13.86 39.41
N PRO A 69 -17.89 -13.58 39.42
CA PRO A 69 -18.89 -14.65 39.54
C PRO A 69 -19.04 -15.55 38.31
N LYS A 70 -18.60 -15.11 37.11
CA LYS A 70 -18.61 -15.88 35.85
C LYS A 70 -17.51 -15.37 34.90
N PRO A 71 -16.29 -15.95 34.93
CA PRO A 71 -15.13 -15.42 34.21
C PRO A 71 -15.29 -15.25 32.70
N HIS A 72 -16.09 -16.10 32.04
CA HIS A 72 -16.33 -16.01 30.58
C HIS A 72 -16.90 -14.64 30.13
N ARG A 73 -17.49 -13.86 31.04
CA ARG A 73 -18.07 -12.55 30.70
C ARG A 73 -17.01 -11.51 30.32
N ALA A 74 -15.73 -11.76 30.60
CA ALA A 74 -14.63 -10.89 30.19
C ALA A 74 -14.55 -10.70 28.65
N THR A 75 -15.07 -11.65 27.87
CA THR A 75 -15.07 -11.58 26.38
C THR A 75 -16.14 -10.64 25.81
N TYR A 76 -17.12 -10.20 26.61
CA TYR A 76 -18.23 -9.36 26.13
C TYR A 76 -17.70 -7.99 25.67
N PRO A 77 -18.25 -7.39 24.59
CA PRO A 77 -17.74 -6.12 24.04
C PRO A 77 -17.61 -5.00 25.08
N CYS A 78 -18.61 -4.87 25.95
CA CYS A 78 -18.61 -3.86 27.00
C CYS A 78 -17.60 -4.13 28.14
N MET A 79 -17.16 -5.38 28.32
CA MET A 79 -16.06 -5.74 29.22
C MET A 79 -14.70 -5.54 28.57
N LYS A 80 -14.56 -5.80 27.25
CA LYS A 80 -13.36 -5.44 26.48
C LYS A 80 -13.04 -3.95 26.60
N VAL A 81 -14.06 -3.08 26.58
CA VAL A 81 -13.89 -1.64 26.83
C VAL A 81 -13.54 -1.33 28.29
N ALA A 82 -14.14 -2.01 29.27
CA ALA A 82 -13.94 -1.70 30.70
C ALA A 82 -12.58 -2.16 31.26
N VAL A 83 -12.04 -3.28 30.75
CA VAL A 83 -10.82 -3.92 31.28
C VAL A 83 -9.58 -3.03 31.22
N PRO A 84 -9.27 -2.31 30.12
CA PRO A 84 -8.15 -1.37 30.07
C PRO A 84 -8.22 -0.30 31.17
N PHE A 85 -9.36 0.39 31.32
CA PHE A 85 -9.51 1.45 32.33
C PHE A 85 -9.33 0.94 33.77
N ALA A 86 -9.85 -0.24 34.08
CA ALA A 86 -9.68 -0.86 35.39
C ALA A 86 -8.23 -1.27 35.65
N SER A 87 -7.56 -1.85 34.65
CA SER A 87 -6.15 -2.26 34.72
C SER A 87 -5.23 -1.05 34.92
N THR A 88 -5.42 0.02 34.15
CA THR A 88 -4.67 1.28 34.30
C THR A 88 -4.83 1.87 35.71
N PHE A 89 -6.03 1.82 36.28
CA PHE A 89 -6.26 2.28 37.66
C PHE A 89 -5.57 1.40 38.71
N ILE A 90 -5.60 0.08 38.56
CA ILE A 90 -4.87 -0.85 39.45
C ILE A 90 -3.36 -0.57 39.39
N VAL A 91 -2.79 -0.44 38.19
CA VAL A 91 -1.35 -0.17 37.99
C VAL A 91 -0.96 1.19 38.58
N TYR A 92 -1.76 2.24 38.32
CA TYR A 92 -1.52 3.59 38.83
C TYR A 92 -1.56 3.67 40.37
N ILE A 93 -2.61 3.11 40.99
CA ILE A 93 -2.73 3.09 42.45
C ILE A 93 -1.69 2.14 43.08
N GLY A 94 -1.39 1.01 42.43
CA GLY A 94 -0.37 0.07 42.87
C GLY A 94 1.03 0.70 42.90
N GLY A 95 1.45 1.38 41.83
CA GLY A 95 2.73 2.10 41.76
C GLY A 95 2.82 3.25 42.77
N LEU A 96 1.74 4.03 42.91
CA LEU A 96 1.67 5.13 43.88
C LEU A 96 1.74 4.65 45.33
N LEU A 97 0.96 3.64 45.71
CA LEU A 97 0.99 3.10 47.08
C LEU A 97 2.31 2.39 47.39
N THR A 98 2.88 1.66 46.42
CA THR A 98 4.16 0.96 46.57
C THR A 98 5.30 1.95 46.77
N SER A 99 5.39 3.01 45.97
CA SER A 99 6.39 4.07 46.15
C SER A 99 6.25 4.75 47.52
N ILE A 100 5.05 5.14 47.95
CA ILE A 100 4.80 5.73 49.28
C ILE A 100 5.28 4.80 50.42
N VAL A 101 5.02 3.50 50.34
CA VAL A 101 5.46 2.51 51.34
C VAL A 101 6.98 2.36 51.35
N LEU A 102 7.62 2.34 50.17
CA LEU A 102 9.07 2.26 50.04
C LEU A 102 9.76 3.51 50.58
N PHE A 103 9.28 4.72 50.26
CA PHE A 103 9.79 5.98 50.82
C PHE A 103 9.64 6.04 52.36
N LYS A 104 8.48 5.64 52.91
CA LYS A 104 8.31 5.57 54.38
C LYS A 104 9.25 4.56 55.04
N LYS A 105 9.48 3.40 54.41
CA LYS A 105 10.45 2.41 54.90
C LYS A 105 11.89 2.93 54.80
N ALA A 106 12.24 3.62 53.71
CA ALA A 106 13.56 4.21 53.52
C ALA A 106 13.89 5.25 54.59
N LEU A 107 12.98 6.19 54.87
CA LEU A 107 13.13 7.17 55.96
C LEU A 107 13.36 6.47 57.31
N LYS A 108 12.58 5.44 57.63
CA LYS A 108 12.78 4.64 58.86
C LYS A 108 14.13 3.90 58.90
N LYS A 109 14.76 3.60 57.76
CA LYS A 109 16.11 3.02 57.69
C LYS A 109 17.21 4.07 57.77
N LEU A 110 16.98 5.30 57.29
CA LEU A 110 17.88 6.45 57.51
C LEU A 110 17.98 6.78 59.00
N TYR A 111 16.85 6.91 59.71
CA TYR A 111 16.82 7.11 61.17
C TYR A 111 17.48 5.98 61.97
N ALA A 112 17.59 4.77 61.40
CA ALA A 112 18.27 3.62 61.99
C ALA A 112 19.72 3.46 61.51
N SER A 113 20.31 4.47 60.86
CA SER A 113 21.67 4.49 60.30
C SER A 113 21.98 3.35 59.31
N LYS A 114 20.96 2.76 58.67
CA LYS A 114 21.10 1.67 57.69
C LYS A 114 21.11 2.24 56.27
N PHE A 115 22.13 3.06 55.98
CA PHE A 115 22.21 3.88 54.76
C PHE A 115 22.11 3.09 53.44
N LEU A 116 22.80 1.96 53.31
CA LEU A 116 22.73 1.12 52.09
C LEU A 116 21.30 0.63 51.82
N LEU A 117 20.61 0.11 52.84
CA LEU A 117 19.25 -0.38 52.72
C LEU A 117 18.25 0.76 52.48
N ALA A 118 18.51 1.95 53.03
CA ALA A 118 17.73 3.14 52.72
C ALA A 118 17.91 3.58 51.26
N GLY A 119 19.14 3.61 50.74
CA GLY A 119 19.44 3.97 49.36
C GLY A 119 18.74 3.06 48.35
N ILE A 120 18.77 1.74 48.57
CA ILE A 120 18.03 0.77 47.73
C ILE A 120 16.53 1.08 47.75
N LEU A 121 15.93 1.27 48.93
CA LEU A 121 14.50 1.56 49.06
C LEU A 121 14.09 2.92 48.44
N LEU A 122 14.96 3.93 48.50
CA LEU A 122 14.74 5.21 47.79
C LEU A 122 14.79 5.02 46.28
N PHE A 123 15.79 4.31 45.76
CA PHE A 123 15.94 4.07 44.32
C PHE A 123 14.74 3.27 43.78
N THR A 124 14.37 2.15 44.42
CA THR A 124 13.19 1.36 44.02
C THR A 124 11.89 2.20 44.13
N GLY A 125 11.74 2.99 45.20
CA GLY A 125 10.58 3.88 45.36
C GLY A 125 10.50 4.96 44.26
N LEU A 126 11.65 5.50 43.85
CA LEU A 126 11.77 6.44 42.74
C LEU A 126 11.43 5.77 41.41
N CYS A 127 11.96 4.57 41.11
CA CYS A 127 11.63 3.83 39.89
C CYS A 127 10.11 3.59 39.76
N PHE A 128 9.44 3.11 40.81
CA PHE A 128 7.97 2.94 40.78
C PHE A 128 7.23 4.28 40.61
N GLY A 129 7.71 5.36 41.23
CA GLY A 129 7.16 6.71 41.06
C GLY A 129 7.29 7.24 39.63
N LEU A 130 8.48 7.10 39.03
CA LEU A 130 8.76 7.51 37.65
C LEU A 130 7.97 6.68 36.64
N ILE A 131 7.89 5.35 36.81
CA ILE A 131 7.04 4.48 35.98
C ILE A 131 5.58 4.95 36.04
N THR A 132 5.07 5.29 37.22
CA THR A 132 3.69 5.80 37.39
C THR A 132 3.45 7.14 36.69
N LEU A 133 4.50 7.97 36.52
CA LEU A 133 4.42 9.27 35.83
C LEU A 133 4.59 9.14 34.31
N PHE A 134 5.50 8.29 33.82
CA PHE A 134 5.83 8.17 32.39
C PHE A 134 4.95 7.17 31.62
N VAL A 135 4.29 6.21 32.27
CA VAL A 135 3.36 5.29 31.58
C VAL A 135 2.12 6.01 30.99
N ASN A 136 1.81 7.23 31.45
CA ASN A 136 0.69 8.05 30.94
C ASN A 136 1.02 8.87 29.67
N GLN A 137 2.14 8.62 28.98
CA GLN A 137 2.53 9.34 27.75
C GLN A 137 2.39 8.53 26.44
N LYS A 138 1.79 7.34 26.47
CA LYS A 138 1.35 6.66 25.25
C LYS A 138 -0.14 6.90 25.03
N ASP A 139 -0.48 7.60 23.96
CA ASP A 139 -1.86 7.73 23.49
C ASP A 139 -2.36 6.36 23.03
N LEU A 140 -3.17 5.73 23.88
CA LEU A 140 -3.89 4.50 23.56
C LEU A 140 -5.17 4.86 22.81
N TYR A 141 -5.05 4.99 21.49
CA TYR A 141 -6.20 4.92 20.60
C TYR A 141 -6.84 3.54 20.74
N ALA A 142 -8.18 3.49 20.82
CA ALA A 142 -8.88 2.23 20.67
C ALA A 142 -8.84 1.88 19.18
N ASN A 143 -8.17 0.78 18.81
CA ASN A 143 -8.32 0.19 17.48
C ASN A 143 -9.76 -0.32 17.33
N GLU A 144 -10.64 0.56 16.89
CA GLU A 144 -11.76 0.19 16.05
C GLU A 144 -11.15 -0.05 14.67
N THR A 145 -10.76 -1.30 14.38
CA THR A 145 -10.28 -1.72 13.05
C THR A 145 -11.37 -1.39 12.04
N VAL A 146 -11.11 -0.39 11.19
CA VAL A 146 -12.09 0.05 10.19
C VAL A 146 -11.96 -0.87 8.97
N SER A 147 -12.69 -1.99 9.00
CA SER A 147 -12.95 -2.75 7.77
C SER A 147 -13.78 -1.89 6.84
N TYR A 148 -13.26 -1.59 5.66
CA TYR A 148 -14.05 -1.08 4.55
C TYR A 148 -14.51 -2.30 3.74
N ASP A 149 -15.82 -2.58 3.82
CA ASP A 149 -16.43 -3.67 3.07
C ASP A 149 -16.63 -3.22 1.62
N PHE A 150 -15.59 -3.39 0.80
CA PHE A 150 -15.68 -3.23 -0.65
C PHE A 150 -16.70 -4.21 -1.25
N ILE A 151 -17.65 -3.66 -2.01
CA ILE A 151 -18.62 -4.42 -2.79
C ILE A 151 -18.81 -3.68 -4.12
N ASP A 152 -18.41 -4.34 -5.20
CA ASP A 152 -18.78 -3.97 -6.58
C ASP A 152 -20.27 -4.32 -6.81
N PRO A 153 -21.12 -3.38 -7.28
CA PRO A 153 -22.51 -3.61 -7.63
C PRO A 153 -22.73 -4.52 -8.85
N LEU A 154 -21.76 -4.66 -9.75
CA LEU A 154 -21.80 -5.58 -10.88
C LEU A 154 -21.34 -6.99 -10.45
N GLY A 155 -20.31 -7.05 -9.62
CA GLY A 155 -19.70 -8.28 -9.15
C GLY A 155 -18.80 -8.93 -10.21
N PRO A 156 -18.14 -10.04 -9.84
CA PRO A 156 -17.11 -10.66 -10.67
C PRO A 156 -17.65 -11.08 -12.03
N ASN A 157 -16.83 -10.92 -13.07
CA ASN A 157 -17.08 -11.35 -14.44
C ASN A 157 -18.29 -10.72 -15.17
N ASN A 158 -18.70 -9.51 -14.78
CA ASN A 158 -19.73 -8.72 -15.49
C ASN A 158 -19.10 -7.48 -16.15
N PRO A 159 -18.44 -7.62 -17.32
CA PRO A 159 -17.69 -6.54 -17.95
C PRO A 159 -18.57 -5.38 -18.44
N ILE A 160 -18.04 -4.17 -18.26
CA ILE A 160 -18.59 -2.92 -18.81
C ILE A 160 -17.50 -2.14 -19.55
N GLY A 161 -17.92 -1.35 -20.55
CA GLY A 161 -17.02 -0.60 -21.42
C GLY A 161 -16.52 -1.39 -22.64
N GLU A 162 -15.54 -0.82 -23.34
CA GLU A 162 -14.98 -1.37 -24.57
C GLU A 162 -13.50 -1.71 -24.38
N ALA A 163 -13.18 -2.98 -24.53
CA ALA A 163 -11.83 -3.51 -24.40
C ALA A 163 -10.89 -2.91 -25.46
N LYS A 164 -9.75 -2.34 -25.05
CA LYS A 164 -8.75 -1.72 -25.95
C LYS A 164 -7.46 -2.55 -26.05
N GLY A 165 -6.63 -2.22 -27.05
CA GLY A 165 -5.33 -2.85 -27.30
C GLY A 165 -5.29 -3.74 -28.54
N ILE A 166 -4.08 -4.13 -28.95
CA ILE A 166 -3.83 -5.11 -30.04
C ILE A 166 -4.55 -6.42 -29.74
N MET A 167 -4.44 -6.88 -28.49
CA MET A 167 -5.26 -7.92 -27.89
C MET A 167 -6.28 -7.22 -26.95
N PRO A 168 -7.56 -7.06 -27.34
CA PRO A 168 -8.51 -6.26 -26.59
C PRO A 168 -8.68 -6.70 -25.14
N GLY A 169 -8.52 -5.77 -24.20
CA GLY A 169 -8.73 -5.99 -22.76
C GLY A 169 -7.61 -6.79 -22.10
N ARG A 170 -6.51 -7.08 -22.83
CA ARG A 170 -5.41 -7.89 -22.31
C ARG A 170 -4.58 -7.14 -21.28
N VAL A 171 -4.36 -7.77 -20.15
CA VAL A 171 -3.37 -7.36 -19.15
C VAL A 171 -2.38 -8.50 -18.98
N VAL A 172 -1.09 -8.22 -19.12
CA VAL A 172 -0.03 -9.17 -18.79
C VAL A 172 0.47 -8.87 -17.38
N TRP A 173 0.49 -9.89 -16.53
CA TRP A 173 1.12 -9.84 -15.21
C TRP A 173 2.28 -10.82 -15.20
N VAL A 174 3.51 -10.28 -15.19
CA VAL A 174 4.73 -11.07 -15.03
C VAL A 174 5.19 -10.97 -13.58
N HIS A 175 5.42 -12.11 -12.94
CA HIS A 175 5.90 -12.25 -11.57
C HIS A 175 7.16 -13.12 -11.56
N ASN A 176 8.21 -12.68 -10.88
CA ASN A 176 9.39 -13.50 -10.61
C ASN A 176 9.95 -13.09 -9.23
N PRO A 177 9.83 -13.93 -8.18
CA PRO A 177 10.29 -13.57 -6.84
C PRO A 177 11.80 -13.27 -6.81
N ASP A 178 12.60 -13.95 -7.64
CA ASP A 178 14.06 -13.76 -7.71
C ASP A 178 14.46 -12.38 -8.31
N ALA A 179 13.50 -11.60 -8.83
CA ALA A 179 13.73 -10.25 -9.32
C ALA A 179 14.01 -9.23 -8.20
N THR A 180 13.65 -9.54 -6.95
CA THR A 180 13.98 -8.73 -5.77
C THR A 180 14.72 -9.56 -4.73
N ASN A 181 15.48 -8.89 -3.85
CA ASN A 181 16.18 -9.53 -2.73
C ASN A 181 15.22 -9.75 -1.56
N GLU A 182 14.91 -11.01 -1.24
CA GLU A 182 13.97 -11.36 -0.17
C GLU A 182 14.46 -10.93 1.22
N ASP A 183 15.77 -10.76 1.42
CA ASP A 183 16.39 -10.34 2.68
C ASP A 183 16.59 -8.79 2.78
N CYS A 184 16.12 -8.02 1.78
CA CYS A 184 16.13 -6.54 1.80
C CYS A 184 15.41 -5.96 3.03
N ILE A 185 15.95 -4.89 3.61
CA ILE A 185 15.32 -4.08 4.66
C ILE A 185 15.15 -2.64 4.13
N PRO A 186 14.07 -2.35 3.36
CA PRO A 186 13.96 -1.13 2.55
C PRO A 186 14.11 0.19 3.32
N TRP A 187 13.72 0.21 4.60
CA TRP A 187 13.80 1.38 5.49
C TRP A 187 15.16 1.52 6.21
N GLU A 188 16.07 0.56 6.09
CA GLU A 188 17.41 0.66 6.66
C GLU A 188 18.35 1.42 5.70
N TYR A 189 18.99 2.48 6.21
CA TYR A 189 19.83 3.33 5.37
C TYR A 189 21.03 2.60 4.77
N GLY A 190 21.06 2.53 3.43
CA GLY A 190 22.03 1.73 2.68
C GLY A 190 21.49 0.37 2.24
N ASP A 191 20.23 0.05 2.54
CA ASP A 191 19.52 -1.15 2.09
C ASP A 191 18.14 -0.86 1.45
N GLY A 192 17.95 0.37 0.95
CA GLY A 192 16.77 0.76 0.20
C GLY A 192 16.51 -0.12 -1.03
N TYR A 193 15.22 -0.35 -1.31
CA TYR A 193 14.73 -1.20 -2.41
C TYR A 193 15.25 -0.78 -3.79
N PHE A 194 15.52 0.52 -3.98
CA PHE A 194 15.98 1.13 -5.22
C PHE A 194 17.45 0.83 -5.57
N LEU A 195 18.20 0.17 -4.67
CA LEU A 195 19.61 -0.16 -4.88
C LEU A 195 19.77 -1.44 -5.72
N ASP A 196 20.76 -1.47 -6.63
CA ASP A 196 21.00 -2.62 -7.53
C ASP A 196 21.38 -3.93 -6.82
N LYS A 197 21.75 -3.91 -5.54
CA LYS A 197 21.90 -5.13 -4.73
C LYS A 197 20.58 -5.77 -4.31
N ASN A 198 19.48 -5.03 -4.42
CA ASN A 198 18.15 -5.43 -3.93
C ASN A 198 17.15 -5.72 -5.05
N ALA A 199 17.46 -5.39 -6.31
CA ALA A 199 16.65 -5.75 -7.47
C ALA A 199 17.54 -6.23 -8.64
N ASN A 200 17.27 -7.43 -9.15
CA ASN A 200 18.06 -8.07 -10.20
C ASN A 200 17.70 -7.49 -11.57
N GLN A 201 18.54 -6.58 -12.08
CA GLN A 201 18.30 -5.89 -13.35
C GLN A 201 18.05 -6.85 -14.53
N ALA A 202 18.77 -7.96 -14.63
CA ALA A 202 18.63 -8.88 -15.76
C ALA A 202 17.25 -9.57 -15.76
N LEU A 203 16.77 -9.98 -14.57
CA LEU A 203 15.42 -10.54 -14.45
C LEU A 203 14.34 -9.48 -14.68
N VAL A 204 14.55 -8.23 -14.25
CA VAL A 204 13.61 -7.11 -14.52
C VAL A 204 13.54 -6.82 -16.03
N ASP A 205 14.66 -6.87 -16.75
CA ASP A 205 14.70 -6.74 -18.20
C ASP A 205 13.96 -7.90 -18.90
N GLU A 206 14.20 -9.15 -18.48
CA GLU A 206 13.51 -10.35 -18.99
C GLU A 206 12.00 -10.32 -18.71
N MET A 207 11.58 -9.87 -17.52
CA MET A 207 10.18 -9.73 -17.14
C MET A 207 9.47 -8.71 -18.05
N LEU A 208 10.08 -7.55 -18.28
CA LEU A 208 9.51 -6.53 -19.16
C LEU A 208 9.47 -7.01 -20.62
N SER A 209 10.54 -7.65 -21.09
CA SER A 209 10.60 -8.26 -22.43
C SER A 209 9.44 -9.26 -22.64
N SER A 210 9.27 -10.20 -21.71
CA SER A 210 8.15 -11.16 -21.73
C SER A 210 6.79 -10.46 -21.73
N ALA A 211 6.62 -9.39 -20.95
CA ALA A 211 5.38 -8.64 -20.89
C ALA A 211 5.04 -7.92 -22.21
N ILE A 212 6.03 -7.30 -22.85
CA ILE A 212 5.91 -6.61 -24.15
C ILE A 212 5.59 -7.62 -25.27
N LEU A 213 6.23 -8.79 -25.28
CA LEU A 213 5.89 -9.86 -26.22
C LEU A 213 4.47 -10.38 -25.99
N LYS A 214 4.04 -10.56 -24.73
CA LYS A 214 2.71 -11.13 -24.42
C LYS A 214 1.54 -10.17 -24.55
N VAL A 215 1.75 -8.85 -24.43
CA VAL A 215 0.67 -7.86 -24.66
C VAL A 215 0.36 -7.68 -26.15
N THR A 216 1.33 -8.04 -27.01
CA THR A 216 1.26 -7.93 -28.48
C THR A 216 1.04 -9.27 -29.20
N GLU A 217 1.46 -10.39 -28.59
CA GLU A 217 1.64 -11.72 -29.20
C GLU A 217 2.63 -11.76 -30.38
N GLU A 218 3.54 -10.78 -30.45
CA GLU A 218 4.63 -10.76 -31.44
C GLU A 218 5.80 -11.67 -31.03
N THR A 219 6.65 -12.03 -31.99
CA THR A 219 7.75 -12.99 -31.77
C THR A 219 9.09 -12.36 -31.41
N SER A 220 9.22 -11.04 -31.55
CA SER A 220 10.41 -10.27 -31.19
C SER A 220 10.03 -8.91 -30.60
N GLU A 221 10.94 -8.32 -29.83
CA GLU A 221 10.69 -7.05 -29.14
C GLU A 221 10.59 -5.91 -30.16
N GLU A 222 11.37 -5.99 -31.22
CA GLU A 222 11.38 -5.07 -32.36
C GLU A 222 10.01 -5.09 -33.10
N GLU A 223 9.41 -6.27 -33.31
CA GLU A 223 8.04 -6.42 -33.84
C GLU A 223 6.99 -5.90 -32.85
N ALA A 224 7.11 -6.26 -31.57
CA ALA A 224 6.19 -5.81 -30.51
C ALA A 224 6.11 -4.28 -30.44
N TRP A 225 7.24 -3.58 -30.41
CA TRP A 225 7.25 -2.12 -30.41
C TRP A 225 6.71 -1.52 -31.70
N ALA A 226 7.04 -2.08 -32.87
CA ALA A 226 6.47 -1.63 -34.14
C ALA A 226 4.93 -1.74 -34.14
N SER A 227 4.38 -2.82 -33.59
CA SER A 227 2.94 -3.04 -33.47
C SER A 227 2.29 -2.14 -32.41
N ILE A 228 2.95 -1.85 -31.29
CA ILE A 228 2.50 -0.88 -30.26
C ILE A 228 2.37 0.52 -30.88
N PHE A 229 3.40 1.01 -31.58
CA PHE A 229 3.37 2.32 -32.24
C PHE A 229 2.30 2.39 -33.34
N LYS A 230 2.17 1.36 -34.19
CA LYS A 230 1.11 1.30 -35.21
C LYS A 230 -0.28 1.31 -34.61
N TYR A 231 -0.51 0.51 -33.57
CA TYR A 231 -1.80 0.48 -32.87
C TYR A 231 -2.16 1.87 -32.34
N PHE A 232 -1.22 2.55 -31.68
CA PHE A 232 -1.44 3.91 -31.20
C PHE A 232 -1.71 4.88 -32.36
N ASN A 233 -0.85 4.92 -33.38
CA ASN A 233 -0.93 5.87 -34.49
C ASN A 233 -2.21 5.71 -35.33
N LEU A 234 -2.70 4.48 -35.48
CA LEU A 234 -3.98 4.18 -36.14
C LEU A 234 -5.16 4.83 -35.40
N HIS A 235 -5.15 4.82 -34.06
CA HIS A 235 -6.22 5.37 -33.22
C HIS A 235 -6.09 6.88 -32.96
N HIS A 236 -4.91 7.48 -33.22
CA HIS A 236 -4.65 8.92 -33.05
C HIS A 236 -4.51 9.67 -34.39
N GLY A 237 -5.08 9.13 -35.47
CA GLY A 237 -5.17 9.81 -36.77
C GLY A 237 -3.86 9.92 -37.57
N LYS A 238 -2.76 9.34 -37.07
CA LYS A 238 -1.46 9.25 -37.77
C LYS A 238 -1.44 8.11 -38.81
N GLY A 239 -2.33 7.11 -38.67
CA GLY A 239 -2.49 5.99 -39.59
C GLY A 239 -1.67 4.75 -39.20
N ASP A 240 -1.67 3.72 -40.05
CA ASP A 240 -0.92 2.48 -39.83
C ASP A 240 0.58 2.66 -40.14
N ILE A 241 1.25 3.43 -39.27
CA ILE A 241 2.69 3.71 -39.30
C ILE A 241 3.29 3.51 -37.90
N GLY A 242 4.53 3.01 -37.84
CA GLY A 242 5.28 2.94 -36.60
C GLY A 242 5.80 4.31 -36.16
N TYR A 243 6.71 4.32 -35.19
CA TYR A 243 7.47 5.52 -34.78
C TYR A 243 8.17 6.19 -35.98
N ALA A 244 8.11 7.51 -36.04
CA ALA A 244 8.76 8.32 -37.07
C ALA A 244 9.87 9.22 -36.50
N GLU A 245 10.89 9.48 -37.31
CA GLU A 245 12.03 10.32 -36.91
C GLU A 245 11.57 11.74 -36.53
N GLY A 246 11.97 12.18 -35.34
CA GLY A 246 11.64 13.50 -34.78
C GLY A 246 10.41 13.52 -33.86
N GLU A 247 9.65 12.43 -33.75
CA GLU A 247 8.58 12.30 -32.76
C GLU A 247 9.13 12.17 -31.34
N LYS A 248 8.41 12.71 -30.35
CA LYS A 248 8.91 12.82 -28.96
C LYS A 248 8.19 11.93 -27.97
N ILE A 249 8.93 11.40 -26.99
CA ILE A 249 8.41 10.57 -25.91
C ILE A 249 8.59 11.29 -24.56
N PHE A 250 7.52 11.39 -23.77
CA PHE A 250 7.60 11.80 -22.36
C PHE A 250 7.29 10.63 -21.41
N ILE A 251 8.25 10.29 -20.55
CA ILE A 251 8.12 9.21 -19.56
C ILE A 251 7.83 9.82 -18.18
N LYS A 252 6.58 9.69 -17.73
CA LYS A 252 6.13 10.09 -16.38
C LYS A 252 6.41 8.98 -15.38
N ILE A 253 7.53 9.09 -14.67
CA ILE A 253 7.81 8.25 -13.49
C ILE A 253 7.06 8.78 -12.27
N ASN A 254 6.76 7.93 -11.29
CA ASN A 254 6.40 8.35 -9.94
C ASN A 254 7.69 8.56 -9.13
N ALA A 255 7.96 9.80 -8.73
CA ALA A 255 9.10 10.17 -7.88
C ALA A 255 8.67 11.15 -6.76
N VAL A 256 7.54 10.87 -6.09
CA VAL A 256 6.89 11.84 -5.18
C VAL A 256 7.74 12.15 -3.95
N HIS A 257 8.60 11.22 -3.52
CA HIS A 257 9.49 11.40 -2.38
C HIS A 257 10.75 12.22 -2.71
N ALA A 258 11.00 12.52 -3.99
CA ALA A 258 12.06 13.43 -4.42
C ALA A 258 11.73 14.93 -4.24
N TRP A 259 10.65 15.24 -3.50
CA TRP A 259 10.33 16.59 -3.03
C TRP A 259 11.34 17.16 -2.03
N THR A 260 12.06 16.28 -1.33
CA THR A 260 13.04 16.60 -0.28
C THR A 260 14.29 15.78 -0.54
N THR A 261 15.43 16.44 -0.69
CA THR A 261 16.71 15.81 -1.06
C THR A 261 17.87 16.49 -0.35
N LEU A 262 19.04 15.85 -0.30
CA LEU A 262 20.29 16.54 0.03
C LEU A 262 20.68 17.50 -1.12
N PRO A 263 21.55 18.50 -0.89
CA PRO A 263 21.90 19.50 -1.90
C PRO A 263 22.52 18.95 -3.21
N ASP A 264 23.01 17.70 -3.21
CA ASP A 264 23.51 16.98 -4.39
C ASP A 264 22.44 16.08 -5.06
N LEU A 265 21.18 16.22 -4.64
CA LEU A 265 20.01 15.40 -5.01
C LEU A 265 20.08 13.93 -4.54
N SER A 266 21.00 13.58 -3.63
CA SER A 266 20.97 12.26 -2.99
C SER A 266 19.80 12.15 -1.99
N ILE A 267 19.35 10.92 -1.78
CA ILE A 267 18.23 10.61 -0.88
C ILE A 267 18.65 10.82 0.58
N MET A 268 17.75 11.38 1.39
CA MET A 268 18.02 11.66 2.79
C MET A 268 17.90 10.38 3.65
N ASN A 269 18.72 10.30 4.70
CA ASN A 269 18.52 9.34 5.78
C ASN A 269 17.49 9.91 6.78
N ASP A 270 16.21 9.83 6.44
CA ASP A 270 15.11 10.27 7.28
C ASP A 270 13.95 9.26 7.28
N GLY A 271 12.82 9.62 7.89
CA GLY A 271 11.65 8.76 8.02
C GLY A 271 10.93 8.42 6.70
N ASN A 272 11.35 8.98 5.56
CA ASN A 272 10.85 8.64 4.23
C ASN A 272 11.86 7.78 3.43
N TYR A 273 12.99 7.39 4.03
CA TYR A 273 13.96 6.52 3.38
C TYR A 273 13.32 5.16 3.07
N GLY A 274 13.38 4.75 1.80
CA GLY A 274 12.79 3.50 1.34
C GLY A 274 11.32 3.57 0.96
N ASN A 275 10.66 4.72 1.10
CA ASN A 275 9.29 4.92 0.64
C ASN A 275 9.17 4.63 -0.86
N VAL A 276 8.12 3.91 -1.25
CA VAL A 276 7.97 3.42 -2.62
C VAL A 276 7.76 4.57 -3.61
N ASP A 277 8.62 4.62 -4.61
CA ASP A 277 8.55 5.35 -5.90
C ASP A 277 9.00 4.39 -7.02
N THR A 278 8.89 4.77 -8.30
CA THR A 278 9.23 3.88 -9.42
C THR A 278 10.67 3.36 -9.34
N SER A 279 10.83 2.04 -9.42
CA SER A 279 12.11 1.33 -9.29
C SER A 279 13.07 1.75 -10.40
N PRO A 280 14.32 2.15 -10.08
CA PRO A 280 15.32 2.51 -11.08
C PRO A 280 15.59 1.41 -12.12
N GLN A 281 15.39 0.15 -11.74
CA GLN A 281 15.58 -1.03 -12.57
C GLN A 281 14.48 -1.17 -13.64
N VAL A 282 13.21 -0.90 -13.28
CA VAL A 282 12.09 -0.88 -14.24
C VAL A 282 12.25 0.28 -15.21
N ILE A 283 12.68 1.45 -14.74
CA ILE A 283 12.94 2.60 -15.61
C ILE A 283 14.04 2.26 -16.62
N LEU A 284 15.16 1.65 -16.18
CA LEU A 284 16.24 1.28 -17.08
C LEU A 284 15.80 0.21 -18.10
N ALA A 285 14.99 -0.77 -17.69
CA ALA A 285 14.42 -1.77 -18.59
C ALA A 285 13.55 -1.12 -19.68
N VAL A 286 12.68 -0.15 -19.33
CA VAL A 286 11.86 0.58 -20.30
C VAL A 286 12.72 1.41 -21.27
N LEU A 287 13.80 2.03 -20.81
CA LEU A 287 14.72 2.75 -21.70
C LEU A 287 15.46 1.81 -22.66
N ARG A 288 15.95 0.67 -22.18
CA ARG A 288 16.54 -0.38 -23.02
C ARG A 288 15.58 -0.87 -24.09
N GLN A 289 14.30 -1.06 -23.74
CA GLN A 289 13.25 -1.41 -24.68
C GLN A 289 13.03 -0.33 -25.76
N LEU A 290 12.80 0.93 -25.36
CA LEU A 290 12.56 2.01 -26.32
C LEU A 290 13.77 2.27 -27.24
N ILE A 291 14.98 2.30 -26.69
CA ILE A 291 16.17 2.71 -27.45
C ILE A 291 16.72 1.55 -28.28
N ASN A 292 16.96 0.39 -27.65
CA ASN A 292 17.63 -0.72 -28.31
C ASN A 292 16.68 -1.60 -29.14
N LYS A 293 15.36 -1.56 -28.89
CA LYS A 293 14.36 -2.42 -29.55
C LYS A 293 13.36 -1.65 -30.41
N ALA A 294 12.80 -0.55 -29.89
CA ALA A 294 11.93 0.31 -30.70
C ALA A 294 12.70 1.27 -31.62
N GLY A 295 14.01 1.45 -31.42
CA GLY A 295 14.86 2.33 -32.22
C GLY A 295 14.63 3.83 -31.97
N VAL A 296 14.07 4.19 -30.82
CA VAL A 296 13.85 5.59 -30.42
C VAL A 296 15.20 6.21 -30.02
N PRO A 297 15.63 7.33 -30.63
CA PRO A 297 16.87 7.98 -30.26
C PRO A 297 16.79 8.61 -28.86
N GLU A 298 17.91 8.66 -28.14
CA GLU A 298 17.97 9.16 -26.75
C GLU A 298 17.44 10.58 -26.62
N GLU A 299 17.78 11.46 -27.56
CA GLU A 299 17.37 12.87 -27.61
C GLU A 299 15.88 13.09 -27.93
N ALA A 300 15.14 12.03 -28.30
CA ALA A 300 13.68 12.10 -28.40
C ALA A 300 12.97 11.82 -27.06
N ILE A 301 13.70 11.34 -26.04
CA ILE A 301 13.14 10.90 -24.77
C ILE A 301 13.33 11.97 -23.69
N TYR A 302 12.22 12.38 -23.09
CA TYR A 302 12.14 13.24 -21.91
C TYR A 302 11.62 12.41 -20.74
N ILE A 303 12.28 12.44 -19.58
CA ILE A 303 11.88 11.63 -18.42
C ILE A 303 11.83 12.47 -17.14
N GLY A 304 10.81 12.27 -16.30
CA GLY A 304 10.76 12.84 -14.97
C GLY A 304 9.39 12.81 -14.29
N ASP A 305 9.34 13.34 -13.06
CA ASP A 305 8.10 13.66 -12.36
C ASP A 305 8.00 15.18 -12.19
N PRO A 306 7.11 15.89 -12.91
CA PRO A 306 7.12 17.35 -12.90
C PRO A 306 6.83 18.02 -11.55
N TYR A 307 6.38 17.24 -10.58
CA TYR A 307 6.17 17.69 -9.21
C TYR A 307 7.45 17.77 -8.36
N THR A 308 8.52 17.10 -8.75
CA THR A 308 9.70 16.83 -7.90
C THR A 308 11.04 16.91 -8.66
N GLN A 309 12.13 16.51 -8.01
CA GLN A 309 13.43 16.32 -8.65
C GLN A 309 13.58 14.86 -9.12
N ILE A 310 14.55 14.56 -9.99
CA ILE A 310 15.02 13.17 -10.17
C ILE A 310 16.15 12.91 -9.16
N PHE A 311 15.99 11.93 -8.27
CA PHE A 311 17.06 11.55 -7.32
C PHE A 311 18.38 11.24 -8.02
N LYS A 312 19.51 11.52 -7.34
CA LYS A 312 20.86 11.27 -7.84
C LYS A 312 21.09 9.81 -8.25
N HIS A 313 20.59 8.85 -7.47
CA HIS A 313 20.77 7.42 -7.78
C HIS A 313 20.01 6.99 -9.05
N ILE A 314 18.82 7.54 -9.31
CA ILE A 314 18.07 7.31 -10.55
C ILE A 314 18.89 7.88 -11.72
N HIS A 315 19.17 9.18 -11.69
CA HIS A 315 19.94 9.85 -12.74
C HIS A 315 21.25 9.12 -13.06
N ASP A 316 22.08 8.82 -12.05
CA ASP A 316 23.39 8.23 -12.27
C ASP A 316 23.31 6.80 -12.82
N LYS A 317 22.28 6.01 -12.48
CA LYS A 317 22.04 4.69 -13.07
C LYS A 317 21.64 4.79 -14.55
N LEU A 318 20.71 5.69 -14.89
CA LEU A 318 20.19 5.79 -16.26
C LEU A 318 21.21 6.45 -17.20
N SER A 319 21.79 7.58 -16.78
CA SER A 319 22.76 8.36 -17.58
C SER A 319 24.11 7.66 -17.79
N ALA A 320 24.39 6.56 -17.07
CA ALA A 320 25.55 5.72 -17.30
C ALA A 320 25.45 4.88 -18.59
N GLU A 321 24.22 4.62 -19.06
CA GLU A 321 23.94 3.91 -20.31
C GLU A 321 23.39 4.85 -21.38
N PHE A 322 22.51 5.79 -21.00
CA PHE A 322 21.79 6.69 -21.92
C PHE A 322 22.00 8.17 -21.57
N PRO A 323 23.20 8.74 -21.78
CA PRO A 323 23.54 10.11 -21.41
C PRO A 323 22.88 11.19 -22.28
N GLY A 324 22.27 10.85 -23.42
CA GLY A 324 21.61 11.77 -24.35
C GLY A 324 20.15 12.09 -24.00
N ILE A 325 19.57 11.40 -23.02
CA ILE A 325 18.18 11.59 -22.58
C ILE A 325 18.00 12.95 -21.88
N HIS A 326 16.86 13.60 -22.14
CA HIS A 326 16.44 14.80 -21.44
C HIS A 326 15.89 14.45 -20.03
N TYR A 327 16.79 14.43 -19.03
CA TYR A 327 16.44 14.21 -17.62
C TYR A 327 15.80 15.45 -17.00
N MET A 328 14.47 15.44 -16.83
CA MET A 328 13.69 16.61 -16.42
C MET A 328 13.61 16.79 -14.90
N SER A 329 13.67 18.03 -14.43
CA SER A 329 13.57 18.37 -13.00
C SER A 329 12.73 19.63 -12.76
N LYS A 330 12.05 19.69 -11.62
CA LYS A 330 11.24 20.87 -11.19
C LYS A 330 12.05 22.16 -11.03
N SER A 331 13.36 22.07 -10.86
CA SER A 331 14.25 23.22 -10.61
C SER A 331 15.49 23.15 -11.48
N ASP A 332 16.09 24.30 -11.75
CA ASP A 332 17.42 24.38 -12.38
C ASP A 332 18.47 23.76 -11.46
N VAL A 333 18.95 22.57 -11.81
CA VAL A 333 19.88 21.75 -11.03
C VAL A 333 20.84 21.01 -11.96
N ALA A 334 22.07 20.80 -11.51
CA ALA A 334 23.12 20.23 -12.35
C ALA A 334 22.74 18.85 -12.94
N LYS A 335 23.12 18.65 -14.21
CA LYS A 335 22.86 17.45 -15.04
C LYS A 335 21.39 17.14 -15.34
N ARG A 336 20.46 18.05 -15.07
CA ARG A 336 19.04 17.90 -15.43
C ARG A 336 18.54 19.17 -16.10
N GLU A 337 17.52 19.03 -16.92
CA GLU A 337 16.87 20.14 -17.59
C GLU A 337 15.68 20.63 -16.77
N GLN A 338 15.59 21.93 -16.58
CA GLN A 338 14.45 22.51 -15.88
C GLN A 338 13.19 22.42 -16.75
N LEU A 339 12.13 21.86 -16.19
CA LEU A 339 10.80 21.83 -16.80
C LEU A 339 10.28 23.24 -17.11
N GLN A 340 9.79 23.43 -18.34
CA GLN A 340 9.19 24.68 -18.80
C GLN A 340 7.66 24.56 -18.82
N VAL A 341 6.96 25.59 -18.32
CA VAL A 341 5.50 25.66 -18.30
C VAL A 341 5.00 26.07 -19.68
N THR A 342 3.98 25.37 -20.17
CA THR A 342 3.42 25.67 -21.48
C THR A 342 2.66 27.00 -21.53
N ASN A 343 2.68 27.63 -22.69
CA ASN A 343 1.89 28.82 -23.00
C ASN A 343 0.61 28.51 -23.79
N THR A 344 0.37 27.23 -24.12
CA THR A 344 -0.81 26.75 -24.87
C THR A 344 -1.80 26.05 -23.93
N ASP A 345 -2.64 25.17 -24.48
CA ASP A 345 -3.91 24.74 -23.93
C ASP A 345 -3.86 24.10 -22.53
N SER A 346 -5.03 24.15 -21.90
CA SER A 346 -5.25 23.74 -20.52
C SER A 346 -6.42 22.76 -20.44
N LEU A 347 -6.22 21.62 -19.77
CA LEU A 347 -7.31 20.72 -19.36
C LEU A 347 -8.36 21.54 -18.61
N LYS A 348 -9.63 21.41 -19.01
CA LYS A 348 -10.79 22.00 -18.32
C LYS A 348 -11.50 20.89 -17.55
N TYR A 349 -11.51 20.93 -16.22
CA TYR A 349 -12.08 19.84 -15.43
C TYR A 349 -13.59 19.72 -15.68
N SER A 350 -14.09 18.49 -15.74
CA SER A 350 -15.49 18.23 -16.12
C SER A 350 -16.50 18.58 -15.04
N ASP A 351 -16.04 18.81 -13.81
CA ASP A 351 -16.85 19.42 -12.75
C ASP A 351 -17.06 20.94 -12.93
N ARG A 352 -16.34 21.56 -13.88
CA ARG A 352 -16.32 23.02 -14.14
C ARG A 352 -16.10 23.83 -12.85
N GLY A 353 -15.22 23.32 -11.99
CA GLY A 353 -14.87 23.90 -10.69
C GLY A 353 -15.91 23.78 -9.58
N THR A 354 -17.01 23.04 -9.77
CA THR A 354 -18.05 22.85 -8.72
C THR A 354 -17.60 22.00 -7.52
N ILE A 355 -16.53 21.22 -7.67
CA ILE A 355 -15.97 20.31 -6.67
C ILE A 355 -14.49 20.61 -6.42
N LEU A 356 -13.69 20.88 -7.45
CA LEU A 356 -12.26 21.17 -7.34
C LEU A 356 -11.96 22.61 -6.89
N ASP A 357 -12.93 23.53 -7.01
CA ASP A 357 -12.79 25.00 -6.95
C ASP A 357 -11.80 25.57 -7.99
N ILE A 358 -11.53 24.84 -9.07
CA ILE A 358 -10.73 25.28 -10.23
C ILE A 358 -11.38 24.78 -11.52
N ASP A 359 -11.36 25.60 -12.57
CA ASP A 359 -11.96 25.24 -13.87
C ASP A 359 -10.95 24.62 -14.85
N ALA A 360 -9.69 25.09 -14.84
CA ALA A 360 -8.68 24.62 -15.79
C ALA A 360 -7.25 24.52 -15.21
N HIS A 361 -6.36 23.79 -15.92
CA HIS A 361 -4.95 23.59 -15.56
C HIS A 361 -4.01 23.54 -16.77
N GLN A 362 -2.89 24.26 -16.70
CA GLN A 362 -1.76 24.16 -17.63
C GLN A 362 -0.82 22.99 -17.29
N PHE A 363 -0.01 22.57 -18.27
CA PHE A 363 1.00 21.52 -18.14
C PHE A 363 2.40 22.01 -18.54
N PHE A 364 3.36 21.10 -18.58
CA PHE A 364 4.74 21.40 -18.99
C PHE A 364 4.95 21.10 -20.49
N ASP A 365 5.83 21.86 -21.14
CA ASP A 365 6.06 21.78 -22.59
C ASP A 365 6.48 20.39 -23.05
N CYS A 366 7.27 19.65 -22.27
CA CYS A 366 7.68 18.29 -22.63
C CYS A 366 6.51 17.28 -22.62
N ILE A 367 5.39 17.60 -21.97
CA ILE A 367 4.17 16.77 -21.96
C ILE A 367 3.28 17.14 -23.15
N VAL A 368 3.01 18.44 -23.28
CA VAL A 368 2.15 19.00 -24.36
C VAL A 368 2.73 18.68 -25.74
N ASN A 369 4.03 18.91 -25.93
CA ASN A 369 4.73 18.70 -27.19
C ASN A 369 5.29 17.27 -27.36
N ALA A 370 4.92 16.32 -26.50
CA ALA A 370 5.19 14.91 -26.76
C ALA A 370 4.22 14.37 -27.82
N ASP A 371 4.69 13.44 -28.65
CA ASP A 371 3.84 12.61 -29.49
C ASP A 371 3.28 11.42 -28.73
N TYR A 372 4.08 10.92 -27.77
CA TYR A 372 3.79 9.73 -26.97
C TYR A 372 4.10 9.98 -25.50
N VAL A 373 3.23 9.52 -24.61
CA VAL A 373 3.45 9.50 -23.16
C VAL A 373 3.61 8.05 -22.70
N LEU A 374 4.52 7.77 -21.77
CA LEU A 374 4.52 6.54 -20.98
C LEU A 374 4.29 6.90 -19.52
N SER A 375 3.34 6.22 -18.87
CA SER A 375 3.07 6.41 -17.44
C SER A 375 3.60 5.21 -16.67
N LEU A 376 4.62 5.42 -15.83
CA LEU A 376 5.31 4.41 -15.03
C LEU A 376 5.05 4.63 -13.52
N PRO A 377 3.84 4.35 -13.00
CA PRO A 377 3.55 4.42 -11.58
C PRO A 377 4.17 3.23 -10.83
N ALA A 378 4.55 3.46 -9.56
CA ALA A 378 4.64 2.37 -8.60
C ALA A 378 3.22 2.03 -8.10
N ILE A 379 2.83 0.75 -8.19
CA ILE A 379 1.49 0.23 -7.91
C ILE A 379 1.34 0.03 -6.39
N LYS A 380 0.58 0.91 -5.75
CA LYS A 380 0.41 0.92 -4.28
C LYS A 380 -0.93 1.52 -3.84
N GLY A 381 -1.35 1.22 -2.61
CA GLY A 381 -2.51 1.84 -1.97
C GLY A 381 -2.30 3.33 -1.65
N HIS A 382 -3.40 4.08 -1.50
CA HIS A 382 -3.34 5.53 -1.22
C HIS A 382 -4.43 6.01 -0.26
N ARG A 383 -4.06 6.64 0.86
CA ARG A 383 -4.97 7.07 1.94
C ARG A 383 -6.13 7.96 1.50
N TRP A 384 -5.91 8.81 0.50
CA TRP A 384 -6.96 9.67 -0.04
C TRP A 384 -7.72 9.10 -1.25
N GLY A 385 -7.12 8.20 -2.04
CA GLY A 385 -7.67 7.75 -3.32
C GLY A 385 -8.07 6.28 -3.34
N GLY A 386 -7.88 5.57 -2.22
CA GLY A 386 -7.82 4.12 -2.13
C GLY A 386 -6.55 3.55 -2.74
N ILE A 387 -6.18 4.01 -3.93
CA ILE A 387 -5.08 3.50 -4.77
C ILE A 387 -4.26 4.62 -5.44
N THR A 388 -3.08 4.24 -5.93
CA THR A 388 -2.16 5.05 -6.74
C THR A 388 -1.70 4.27 -7.97
N PHE A 389 -2.45 4.37 -9.08
CA PHE A 389 -2.09 3.81 -10.38
C PHE A 389 -1.90 4.94 -11.42
N PHE A 390 -2.00 4.60 -12.71
CA PHE A 390 -1.71 5.47 -13.87
C PHE A 390 -2.39 6.84 -13.82
N ALA A 391 -3.70 6.90 -13.59
CA ALA A 391 -4.45 8.16 -13.50
C ALA A 391 -3.92 9.09 -12.40
N LYS A 392 -3.52 8.52 -11.26
CA LYS A 392 -2.99 9.30 -10.13
C LYS A 392 -1.53 9.70 -10.32
N ASN A 393 -0.76 8.98 -11.13
CA ASN A 393 0.59 9.39 -11.52
C ASN A 393 0.60 10.80 -12.15
N HIS A 394 -0.45 11.15 -12.90
CA HIS A 394 -0.63 12.47 -13.50
C HIS A 394 -1.02 13.59 -12.52
N PHE A 395 -1.26 13.30 -11.24
CA PHE A 395 -1.30 14.36 -10.22
C PHE A 395 0.02 15.14 -10.18
N GLY A 396 1.14 14.48 -10.52
CA GLY A 396 2.45 15.12 -10.60
C GLY A 396 2.73 15.88 -11.90
N SER A 397 1.87 15.76 -12.93
CA SER A 397 2.06 16.45 -14.23
C SER A 397 1.70 17.94 -14.20
N ASN A 398 1.14 18.43 -13.09
CA ASN A 398 0.50 19.73 -12.97
C ASN A 398 1.51 20.85 -12.58
N THR A 399 1.27 22.09 -13.01
CA THR A 399 2.24 23.20 -12.90
C THR A 399 2.22 23.95 -11.55
N ARG A 400 1.40 23.53 -10.59
CA ARG A 400 1.27 24.19 -9.28
C ARG A 400 2.19 23.56 -8.24
N ASP A 401 2.45 24.31 -7.17
CA ASP A 401 3.29 23.86 -6.04
C ASP A 401 2.78 22.59 -5.32
N GLY A 402 1.52 22.19 -5.56
CA GLY A 402 0.84 21.09 -4.87
C GLY A 402 -0.37 20.57 -5.65
N ALA A 403 -0.59 19.26 -5.61
CA ALA A 403 -1.78 18.60 -6.18
C ALA A 403 -3.03 18.68 -5.26
N TRP A 404 -3.04 19.55 -4.25
CA TRP A 404 -4.08 19.59 -3.20
C TRP A 404 -5.49 19.88 -3.74
N HIS A 405 -5.58 20.71 -4.79
CA HIS A 405 -6.85 21.01 -5.46
C HIS A 405 -7.52 19.75 -6.05
N LEU A 406 -6.75 18.80 -6.59
CA LEU A 406 -7.25 17.53 -7.14
C LEU A 406 -7.78 16.58 -6.06
N HIS A 407 -7.35 16.73 -4.79
CA HIS A 407 -7.79 15.82 -3.71
C HIS A 407 -9.30 15.90 -3.45
N LYS A 408 -9.95 17.01 -3.82
CA LYS A 408 -11.42 17.13 -3.75
C LYS A 408 -12.15 16.17 -4.70
N GLY A 409 -11.50 15.76 -5.79
CA GLY A 409 -11.98 14.73 -6.72
C GLY A 409 -11.72 13.30 -6.26
N LEU A 410 -10.96 13.08 -5.17
CA LEU A 410 -10.65 11.75 -4.62
C LEU A 410 -11.67 11.30 -3.57
N HIS A 411 -11.56 10.05 -3.12
CA HIS A 411 -12.41 9.46 -2.09
C HIS A 411 -12.31 10.17 -0.74
N ARG A 412 -11.15 10.73 -0.40
CA ARG A 412 -10.99 11.59 0.78
C ARG A 412 -10.40 12.93 0.35
N THR A 413 -10.98 14.02 0.84
CA THR A 413 -10.59 15.38 0.44
C THR A 413 -9.54 16.03 1.35
N ASP A 414 -9.43 15.55 2.59
CA ASP A 414 -8.45 15.98 3.61
C ASP A 414 -8.34 14.88 4.70
N TYR A 415 -7.33 14.91 5.55
CA TYR A 415 -7.09 13.92 6.63
C TYR A 415 -8.35 13.59 7.47
N ASP A 416 -9.02 14.64 7.96
CA ASP A 416 -10.20 14.57 8.83
C ASP A 416 -11.54 14.53 8.06
N SER A 417 -11.50 14.54 6.72
CA SER A 417 -12.72 14.52 5.91
C SER A 417 -13.37 13.13 5.91
N PRO A 418 -14.72 13.06 5.93
CA PRO A 418 -15.42 11.80 5.72
C PRO A 418 -15.14 11.26 4.31
N LEU A 419 -15.25 9.94 4.16
CA LEU A 419 -15.05 9.26 2.89
C LEU A 419 -16.22 9.57 1.93
N ARG A 420 -15.90 9.90 0.66
CA ARG A 420 -16.80 10.03 -0.49
C ARG A 420 -17.08 8.63 -1.04
N GLU A 421 -17.84 7.88 -0.25
CA GLU A 421 -18.21 6.47 -0.45
C GLU A 421 -19.20 6.27 -1.60
N GLY A 422 -19.13 5.10 -2.23
CA GLY A 422 -20.06 4.63 -3.25
C GLY A 422 -19.78 5.19 -4.64
N TYR A 423 -20.75 4.98 -5.52
CA TYR A 423 -20.62 5.16 -6.97
C TYR A 423 -21.33 6.41 -7.46
N LYS A 424 -21.04 6.80 -8.72
CA LYS A 424 -21.57 8.01 -9.39
C LYS A 424 -21.19 9.31 -8.68
N LEU A 425 -19.97 9.38 -8.15
CA LEU A 425 -19.38 10.62 -7.65
C LEU A 425 -18.29 11.10 -8.61
N TYR A 426 -18.18 12.40 -8.88
CA TYR A 426 -17.13 12.91 -9.76
C TYR A 426 -15.73 12.46 -9.27
N ARG A 427 -15.00 11.79 -10.16
CA ARG A 427 -13.63 11.30 -9.95
C ARG A 427 -12.71 11.96 -10.98
N VAL A 428 -11.86 12.86 -10.50
CA VAL A 428 -10.89 13.60 -11.33
C VAL A 428 -9.93 12.70 -12.12
N PHE A 429 -9.80 11.43 -11.75
CA PHE A 429 -9.07 10.43 -12.53
C PHE A 429 -9.59 10.28 -13.96
N VAL A 430 -10.91 10.37 -14.20
CA VAL A 430 -11.48 10.19 -15.54
C VAL A 430 -11.02 11.34 -16.46
N ASP A 431 -11.01 12.59 -15.99
CA ASP A 431 -10.45 13.74 -16.72
C ASP A 431 -8.97 13.51 -17.07
N LEU A 432 -8.16 13.05 -16.11
CA LEU A 432 -6.72 12.80 -16.33
C LEU A 432 -6.44 11.62 -17.28
N MET A 433 -7.33 10.62 -17.32
CA MET A 433 -7.23 9.47 -18.21
C MET A 433 -7.70 9.76 -19.64
N SER A 434 -8.54 10.79 -19.84
CA SER A 434 -9.14 11.11 -21.13
C SER A 434 -8.52 12.33 -21.82
N TYR A 435 -7.95 13.27 -21.06
CA TYR A 435 -7.36 14.48 -21.63
C TYR A 435 -6.22 14.17 -22.62
N GLU A 436 -6.24 14.84 -23.77
CA GLU A 436 -5.40 14.51 -24.93
C GLU A 436 -3.90 14.52 -24.63
N HIS A 437 -3.41 15.41 -23.76
CA HIS A 437 -1.98 15.50 -23.45
C HIS A 437 -1.53 14.59 -22.29
N LEU A 438 -2.43 13.78 -21.71
CA LEU A 438 -2.11 12.86 -20.61
C LEU A 438 -2.47 11.42 -21.00
N GLY A 439 -3.61 10.90 -20.52
CA GLY A 439 -4.05 9.56 -20.88
C GLY A 439 -4.31 9.40 -22.39
N GLY A 440 -4.84 10.45 -23.05
CA GLY A 440 -5.06 10.49 -24.51
C GLY A 440 -3.79 10.51 -25.37
N LYS A 441 -2.59 10.52 -24.78
CA LYS A 441 -1.30 10.28 -25.46
C LYS A 441 -0.53 9.08 -24.91
N THR A 442 -1.10 8.32 -23.98
CA THR A 442 -0.35 7.23 -23.35
C THR A 442 -0.22 6.03 -24.30
N LEU A 443 1.02 5.77 -24.73
CA LEU A 443 1.38 4.73 -25.70
C LEU A 443 1.16 3.31 -25.15
N ILE A 444 1.57 3.11 -23.89
CA ILE A 444 1.47 1.83 -23.18
C ILE A 444 1.49 2.08 -21.66
N TYR A 445 0.75 1.25 -20.93
CA TYR A 445 0.63 1.32 -19.47
C TYR A 445 1.50 0.23 -18.84
N ILE A 446 2.58 0.62 -18.16
CA ILE A 446 3.53 -0.28 -17.50
C ILE A 446 3.56 0.07 -16.00
N GLY A 447 2.98 -0.79 -15.18
CA GLY A 447 2.92 -0.64 -13.72
C GLY A 447 4.07 -1.37 -13.04
N ASP A 448 4.86 -0.64 -12.25
CA ASP A 448 5.88 -1.22 -11.38
C ASP A 448 5.23 -1.75 -10.10
N LEU A 449 5.24 -3.08 -9.94
CA LEU A 449 4.82 -3.78 -8.74
C LEU A 449 5.97 -4.69 -8.23
N LEU A 450 7.23 -4.28 -8.41
CA LEU A 450 8.34 -4.97 -7.74
C LEU A 450 8.24 -4.81 -6.22
N TRP A 451 7.77 -3.65 -5.76
CA TRP A 451 7.79 -3.23 -4.36
C TRP A 451 6.45 -2.58 -3.94
N GLY A 452 5.41 -3.40 -3.74
CA GLY A 452 4.08 -2.93 -3.36
C GLY A 452 3.97 -2.46 -1.90
N THR A 453 3.02 -1.54 -1.64
CA THR A 453 2.65 -1.10 -0.28
C THR A 453 1.18 -0.69 -0.18
N SER A 454 0.66 -0.60 1.05
CA SER A 454 -0.73 -0.21 1.33
C SER A 454 -0.94 1.31 1.46
N TYR A 455 0.13 2.07 1.64
CA TYR A 455 0.11 3.51 1.90
C TYR A 455 1.22 4.23 1.12
N GLU A 456 0.89 5.36 0.52
CA GLU A 456 1.73 6.05 -0.46
C GLU A 456 3.03 6.62 0.11
N HIS A 457 3.14 6.72 1.43
CA HIS A 457 4.27 7.25 2.18
C HIS A 457 4.89 6.23 3.13
N ASP A 458 4.69 4.93 2.87
CA ASP A 458 5.39 3.85 3.54
C ASP A 458 6.45 3.20 2.61
N PRO A 459 7.47 2.54 3.18
CA PRO A 459 8.27 1.55 2.47
C PRO A 459 7.42 0.34 2.00
N PRO A 460 7.95 -0.53 1.14
CA PRO A 460 7.21 -1.71 0.69
C PRO A 460 6.99 -2.71 1.83
N VAL A 461 5.94 -3.52 1.68
CA VAL A 461 5.64 -4.68 2.53
C VAL A 461 5.84 -5.96 1.74
N LYS A 462 6.19 -7.05 2.44
CA LYS A 462 6.06 -8.39 1.87
C LYS A 462 4.58 -8.74 1.75
N PHE A 463 4.21 -9.27 0.60
CA PHE A 463 2.85 -9.65 0.26
C PHE A 463 2.58 -11.07 0.77
N GLN A 464 1.51 -11.24 1.55
CA GLN A 464 1.14 -12.47 2.23
C GLN A 464 0.33 -13.40 1.31
N SER A 465 -0.43 -12.82 0.39
CA SER A 465 -1.28 -13.54 -0.58
C SER A 465 -0.45 -14.36 -1.57
N ALA A 466 -1.08 -15.37 -2.18
CA ALA A 466 -0.48 -16.05 -3.33
C ALA A 466 -0.53 -15.12 -4.56
N PRO A 467 0.52 -15.02 -5.40
CA PRO A 467 1.66 -15.94 -5.52
C PRO A 467 2.88 -15.56 -4.67
N PHE A 468 2.82 -14.46 -3.92
CA PHE A 468 3.95 -13.84 -3.24
C PHE A 468 4.36 -14.58 -1.96
N ASN A 469 3.40 -15.16 -1.22
CA ASN A 469 3.63 -16.13 -0.14
C ASN A 469 4.54 -15.65 1.02
N ASN A 470 4.41 -14.40 1.44
CA ASN A 470 5.28 -13.66 2.37
C ASN A 470 6.63 -13.24 1.76
N ASP A 471 6.61 -12.80 0.51
CA ASP A 471 7.75 -12.18 -0.17
C ASP A 471 7.37 -10.87 -0.86
N TRP A 472 8.33 -10.16 -1.44
CA TRP A 472 8.05 -8.92 -2.17
C TRP A 472 7.20 -9.18 -3.42
N SER A 473 6.42 -8.18 -3.82
CA SER A 473 5.44 -8.35 -4.88
C SER A 473 6.06 -8.63 -6.26
N SER A 474 7.33 -8.27 -6.50
CA SER A 474 8.20 -8.79 -7.57
C SER A 474 7.54 -8.96 -8.94
N SER A 475 6.74 -7.95 -9.35
CA SER A 475 5.86 -8.02 -10.51
C SER A 475 5.94 -6.81 -11.43
N ILE A 476 5.62 -7.02 -12.71
CA ILE A 476 5.35 -5.96 -13.68
C ILE A 476 3.96 -6.23 -14.31
N LEU A 477 3.17 -5.17 -14.43
CA LEU A 477 1.85 -5.19 -15.09
C LEU A 477 1.93 -4.38 -16.39
N VAL A 478 1.49 -4.95 -17.52
CA VAL A 478 1.51 -4.28 -18.83
C VAL A 478 0.18 -4.40 -19.57
N SER A 479 -0.31 -3.29 -20.13
CA SER A 479 -1.48 -3.28 -21.02
C SER A 479 -1.49 -2.08 -21.97
N LEU A 480 -2.34 -2.18 -23.00
CA LEU A 480 -2.76 -1.08 -23.87
C LEU A 480 -4.18 -0.57 -23.51
N ASP A 481 -4.83 -1.16 -22.49
CA ASP A 481 -6.12 -0.74 -21.94
C ASP A 481 -5.92 -0.18 -20.52
N PRO A 482 -6.11 1.14 -20.30
CA PRO A 482 -5.87 1.78 -19.00
C PRO A 482 -6.81 1.31 -17.88
N VAL A 483 -8.03 0.91 -18.25
CA VAL A 483 -9.08 0.52 -17.29
C VAL A 483 -8.84 -0.93 -16.88
N ALA A 484 -8.53 -1.81 -17.83
CA ALA A 484 -8.24 -3.21 -17.56
C ALA A 484 -7.03 -3.39 -16.63
N VAL A 485 -5.89 -2.74 -16.93
CA VAL A 485 -4.69 -2.86 -16.09
C VAL A 485 -4.88 -2.28 -14.69
N SER A 486 -5.69 -1.22 -14.57
CA SER A 486 -6.03 -0.64 -13.27
C SER A 486 -6.98 -1.54 -12.48
N SER A 487 -7.86 -2.29 -13.16
CA SER A 487 -8.76 -3.27 -12.54
C SER A 487 -7.97 -4.47 -11.99
N VAL A 488 -7.05 -5.03 -12.79
CA VAL A 488 -6.13 -6.11 -12.35
C VAL A 488 -5.24 -5.65 -11.20
N ALA A 489 -4.68 -4.43 -11.26
CA ALA A 489 -3.88 -3.88 -10.18
C ALA A 489 -4.70 -3.69 -8.89
N LEU A 490 -5.98 -3.28 -9.00
CA LEU A 490 -6.88 -3.18 -7.85
C LEU A 490 -7.16 -4.55 -7.24
N ASP A 491 -7.50 -5.55 -8.05
CA ASP A 491 -7.78 -6.92 -7.63
C ASP A 491 -6.60 -7.53 -6.83
N ILE A 492 -5.36 -7.37 -7.32
CA ILE A 492 -4.15 -7.82 -6.63
C ILE A 492 -4.00 -7.14 -5.25
N LEU A 493 -4.18 -5.81 -5.17
CA LEU A 493 -4.03 -5.10 -3.89
C LEU A 493 -5.19 -5.36 -2.93
N GLN A 494 -6.41 -5.57 -3.43
CA GLN A 494 -7.58 -5.88 -2.59
C GLN A 494 -7.51 -7.27 -1.95
N GLU A 495 -6.91 -8.23 -2.65
CA GLU A 495 -6.59 -9.55 -2.11
C GLU A 495 -5.48 -9.48 -1.06
N GLU A 496 -4.45 -8.68 -1.30
CA GLU A 496 -3.35 -8.53 -0.35
C GLU A 496 -3.77 -7.81 0.94
N PHE A 497 -4.56 -6.73 0.83
CA PHE A 497 -4.91 -5.84 1.95
C PHE A 497 -6.36 -6.02 2.41
N GLN A 498 -6.75 -7.26 2.72
CA GLN A 498 -8.07 -7.59 3.26
C GLN A 498 -8.31 -7.03 4.68
N GLU A 499 -7.34 -7.16 5.59
CA GLU A 499 -7.46 -6.74 7.00
C GLU A 499 -6.45 -5.64 7.37
N GLU A 500 -6.84 -4.73 8.28
CA GLU A 500 -5.97 -3.66 8.78
C GLU A 500 -5.11 -4.16 9.95
N ASP A 501 -3.78 -4.11 9.79
CA ASP A 501 -2.81 -4.48 10.84
C ASP A 501 -1.85 -3.33 11.14
N LEU A 502 -2.19 -2.56 12.17
CA LEU A 502 -1.36 -1.47 12.71
C LEU A 502 -0.26 -1.94 13.67
N THR A 503 -0.03 -3.25 13.80
CA THR A 503 1.03 -3.83 14.65
C THR A 503 2.28 -4.24 13.87
N THR A 504 2.18 -4.27 12.54
CA THR A 504 3.31 -4.46 11.61
C THR A 504 4.07 -3.17 11.37
N THR A 505 5.29 -3.29 10.84
CA THR A 505 6.11 -2.15 10.39
C THR A 505 6.65 -2.45 8.98
N PRO A 506 6.31 -1.63 7.97
CA PRO A 506 5.29 -0.58 8.02
C PRO A 506 3.88 -1.17 8.24
N PRO A 507 2.89 -0.37 8.67
CA PRO A 507 1.53 -0.84 8.88
C PRO A 507 0.85 -1.34 7.59
N ARG A 508 -0.17 -2.17 7.74
CA ARG A 508 -0.98 -2.69 6.63
C ARG A 508 -2.37 -2.07 6.67
N TYR A 509 -2.67 -1.17 5.74
CA TYR A 509 -3.93 -0.43 5.64
C TYR A 509 -4.87 -0.99 4.57
N THR A 510 -6.18 -0.89 4.80
CA THR A 510 -7.24 -1.38 3.90
C THR A 510 -7.77 -0.30 2.94
N TYR A 511 -6.97 0.74 2.63
CA TYR A 511 -7.42 1.88 1.82
C TYR A 511 -7.90 1.47 0.41
N VAL A 512 -7.29 0.43 -0.17
CA VAL A 512 -7.67 -0.17 -1.45
C VAL A 512 -9.07 -0.82 -1.44
N ARG A 513 -9.72 -0.91 -0.27
CA ARG A 513 -11.06 -1.47 -0.07
C ARG A 513 -12.12 -0.41 0.24
N PHE A 514 -11.82 0.88 0.06
CA PHE A 514 -12.83 1.94 0.17
C PHE A 514 -14.09 1.61 -0.67
N SER A 515 -15.27 1.91 -0.12
CA SER A 515 -16.53 1.74 -0.84
C SER A 515 -16.55 2.60 -2.13
N GLY A 516 -16.65 1.94 -3.28
CA GLY A 516 -16.54 2.57 -4.60
C GLY A 516 -15.13 3.03 -4.99
N VAL A 517 -14.05 2.40 -4.50
CA VAL A 517 -12.65 2.70 -4.88
C VAL A 517 -12.42 2.72 -6.41
N ASP A 518 -13.12 1.82 -7.08
CA ASP A 518 -13.27 1.51 -8.51
C ASP A 518 -14.31 2.40 -9.24
N ASP A 519 -14.99 3.32 -8.57
CA ASP A 519 -16.02 4.20 -9.17
C ASP A 519 -15.49 5.00 -10.38
N TYR A 520 -14.18 5.29 -10.41
CA TYR A 520 -13.56 5.91 -11.60
C TYR A 520 -13.32 4.92 -12.74
N LEU A 521 -13.13 3.62 -12.47
CA LEU A 521 -13.02 2.57 -13.49
C LEU A 521 -14.38 2.35 -14.15
N HIS A 522 -15.42 2.26 -13.33
CA HIS A 522 -16.81 2.27 -13.78
C HIS A 522 -17.13 3.46 -14.69
N GLN A 523 -16.74 4.68 -14.29
CA GLN A 523 -16.98 5.90 -15.07
C GLN A 523 -16.09 6.04 -16.31
N ALA A 524 -14.85 5.53 -16.29
CA ALA A 524 -13.97 5.47 -17.46
C ALA A 524 -14.43 4.40 -18.47
N ALA A 525 -15.05 3.32 -17.99
CA ALA A 525 -15.60 2.26 -18.81
C ALA A 525 -16.93 2.65 -19.48
N SER A 526 -17.90 3.21 -18.74
CA SER A 526 -19.23 3.57 -19.28
C SER A 526 -19.80 4.87 -18.69
N SER A 527 -20.44 5.66 -19.55
CA SER A 527 -21.20 6.86 -19.17
C SER A 527 -22.45 6.57 -18.33
N ASP A 528 -22.93 5.33 -18.30
CA ASP A 528 -24.01 4.90 -17.41
C ASP A 528 -23.66 5.07 -15.92
N TRP A 529 -22.37 5.18 -15.60
CA TRP A 529 -21.85 5.36 -14.24
C TRP A 529 -21.50 6.80 -13.88
N TRP A 530 -21.67 7.75 -14.81
CA TRP A 530 -21.39 9.16 -14.52
C TRP A 530 -22.40 9.72 -13.50
N PRO A 531 -21.98 10.72 -12.68
CA PRO A 531 -22.91 11.53 -11.88
C PRO A 531 -23.89 12.30 -12.79
N ASP A 532 -25.17 12.37 -12.43
CA ASP A 532 -26.21 13.04 -13.23
C ASP A 532 -25.91 14.50 -13.62
N SER A 533 -25.02 15.18 -12.88
CA SER A 533 -24.62 16.57 -13.11
C SER A 533 -23.27 16.73 -13.82
N ILE A 534 -22.67 15.65 -14.31
CA ILE A 534 -21.33 15.63 -14.91
C ILE A 534 -21.40 14.98 -16.29
N THR A 535 -20.77 15.64 -17.25
CA THR A 535 -20.43 15.08 -18.56
C THR A 535 -18.91 15.20 -18.66
N TYR A 536 -18.20 14.09 -18.78
CA TYR A 536 -16.75 14.14 -18.91
C TYR A 536 -16.36 14.66 -20.29
N ASP A 537 -15.68 15.81 -20.32
CA ASP A 537 -15.25 16.60 -21.48
C ASP A 537 -14.04 17.47 -21.01
N PRO A 538 -12.84 16.87 -20.90
CA PRO A 538 -11.64 17.56 -20.40
C PRO A 538 -11.08 18.59 -21.40
N GLU A 539 -11.40 18.43 -22.68
CA GLU A 539 -11.05 19.37 -23.75
C GLU A 539 -11.92 20.62 -23.69
N GLY A 540 -13.15 20.50 -23.21
CA GLY A 540 -14.17 21.55 -23.22
C GLY A 540 -14.44 22.07 -24.62
N ASP A 541 -14.53 21.17 -25.60
CA ASP A 541 -14.96 21.41 -26.97
C ASP A 541 -16.44 21.04 -27.19
N GLY A 542 -17.05 20.35 -26.23
CA GLY A 542 -18.42 19.84 -26.28
C GLY A 542 -18.54 18.38 -26.70
N THR A 543 -17.43 17.67 -26.88
CA THR A 543 -17.37 16.23 -27.23
C THR A 543 -17.17 15.41 -25.94
N PRO A 544 -18.18 14.66 -25.46
CA PRO A 544 -18.00 13.83 -24.28
C PRO A 544 -17.03 12.69 -24.54
N VAL A 545 -16.26 12.30 -23.52
CA VAL A 545 -15.36 11.15 -23.59
C VAL A 545 -16.14 9.86 -23.84
N THR A 546 -15.56 8.97 -24.63
CA THR A 546 -16.11 7.62 -24.86
C THR A 546 -15.47 6.61 -23.90
N SER A 547 -15.80 5.33 -24.04
CA SER A 547 -15.19 4.28 -23.22
C SER A 547 -13.68 4.25 -23.40
N LEU A 548 -12.95 4.46 -22.30
CA LEU A 548 -11.48 4.49 -22.25
C LEU A 548 -10.87 3.08 -22.16
N GLY A 549 -11.69 2.07 -21.89
CA GLY A 549 -11.25 0.70 -21.60
C GLY A 549 -12.36 -0.13 -20.96
N VAL A 550 -12.06 -1.40 -20.68
CA VAL A 550 -13.00 -2.34 -20.07
C VAL A 550 -12.74 -2.55 -18.58
N HIS A 551 -13.80 -2.62 -17.79
CA HIS A 551 -13.76 -2.90 -16.35
C HIS A 551 -14.57 -4.14 -15.99
N GLU A 552 -13.96 -5.04 -15.23
CA GLU A 552 -14.58 -6.11 -14.43
C GLU A 552 -13.60 -6.54 -13.32
N HIS A 553 -14.12 -7.29 -12.35
CA HIS A 553 -13.32 -8.01 -11.35
C HIS A 553 -13.18 -9.50 -11.70
N TRP A 554 -12.08 -10.13 -11.28
CA TRP A 554 -11.85 -11.57 -11.52
C TRP A 554 -12.86 -12.46 -10.80
N ASN A 555 -12.93 -13.75 -11.18
CA ASN A 555 -13.80 -14.72 -10.51
C ASN A 555 -13.44 -14.94 -9.03
N ASN A 556 -12.15 -15.09 -8.71
CA ASN A 556 -11.58 -15.26 -7.37
C ASN A 556 -10.02 -15.15 -7.44
N PRO A 557 -9.32 -14.88 -6.32
CA PRO A 557 -7.86 -14.69 -6.31
C PRO A 557 -7.00 -15.93 -6.57
N ALA A 558 -7.58 -17.14 -6.53
CA ALA A 558 -6.85 -18.38 -6.81
C ALA A 558 -6.81 -18.68 -8.32
N ASP A 559 -7.96 -18.60 -9.00
CA ASP A 559 -8.06 -18.84 -10.44
C ASP A 559 -7.71 -17.60 -11.27
N ARG A 560 -8.04 -16.39 -10.78
CA ARG A 560 -7.74 -15.07 -11.38
C ARG A 560 -8.28 -14.90 -12.81
N GLN A 561 -9.43 -15.50 -13.09
CA GLN A 561 -10.01 -15.52 -14.43
C GLN A 561 -11.06 -14.41 -14.59
N TYR A 562 -10.89 -13.63 -15.65
CA TYR A 562 -11.85 -12.64 -16.12
C TYR A 562 -12.77 -13.22 -17.20
N SER A 563 -13.81 -12.50 -17.62
CA SER A 563 -14.82 -12.99 -18.56
C SER A 563 -14.23 -13.49 -19.89
N ARG A 564 -13.12 -12.88 -20.36
CA ARG A 564 -12.44 -13.28 -21.59
C ARG A 564 -11.57 -14.53 -21.39
N ASN A 565 -10.95 -14.70 -20.22
CA ASN A 565 -10.27 -15.95 -19.84
C ASN A 565 -11.26 -17.13 -19.75
N LEU A 566 -12.50 -16.87 -19.33
CA LEU A 566 -13.58 -17.85 -19.21
C LEU A 566 -14.31 -18.12 -20.54
N GLY A 567 -14.11 -17.29 -21.56
CA GLY A 567 -14.86 -17.33 -22.81
C GLY A 567 -16.35 -16.95 -22.66
N THR A 568 -16.70 -16.20 -21.62
CA THR A 568 -18.08 -15.80 -21.28
C THR A 568 -18.41 -14.35 -21.65
N GLY A 569 -17.41 -13.52 -21.99
CA GLY A 569 -17.60 -12.14 -22.40
C GLY A 569 -16.35 -11.53 -23.05
N ASP A 570 -16.51 -10.33 -23.61
CA ASP A 570 -15.45 -9.58 -24.30
C ASP A 570 -14.66 -8.65 -23.37
N GLY A 571 -14.53 -9.03 -22.10
CA GLY A 571 -13.96 -8.20 -21.03
C GLY A 571 -12.43 -8.24 -20.93
N ILE A 572 -11.92 -8.39 -19.71
CA ILE A 572 -10.49 -8.47 -19.43
C ILE A 572 -9.96 -9.86 -19.79
N GLU A 573 -8.74 -9.92 -20.33
CA GLU A 573 -7.95 -11.16 -20.45
C GLU A 573 -6.68 -11.00 -19.62
N LEU A 574 -6.60 -11.68 -18.46
CA LEU A 574 -5.35 -11.74 -17.71
C LEU A 574 -4.43 -12.82 -18.27
N VAL A 575 -3.22 -12.44 -18.66
CA VAL A 575 -2.11 -13.35 -18.98
C VAL A 575 -1.13 -13.30 -17.81
N TYR A 576 -1.29 -14.22 -16.86
CA TYR A 576 -0.35 -14.37 -15.75
C TYR A 576 0.84 -15.24 -16.16
N GLN A 577 2.06 -14.75 -15.92
CA GLN A 577 3.30 -15.49 -16.10
C GLN A 577 4.09 -15.49 -14.79
N ASN A 578 4.29 -16.68 -14.20
CA ASN A 578 5.39 -16.85 -13.26
C ASN A 578 6.66 -17.17 -14.08
N THR A 579 7.63 -16.26 -14.09
CA THR A 579 8.91 -16.43 -14.81
C THR A 579 10.07 -16.75 -13.88
N GLN A 580 9.79 -17.11 -12.62
CA GLN A 580 10.78 -17.84 -11.82
C GLN A 580 11.27 -19.04 -12.64
N GLN A 581 12.58 -19.18 -12.76
CA GLN A 581 13.11 -20.38 -13.38
C GLN A 581 12.83 -21.54 -12.42
N GLU A 582 11.91 -22.43 -12.82
CA GLU A 582 11.79 -23.77 -12.24
C GLU A 582 13.21 -24.32 -12.06
N PRO A 583 13.66 -24.69 -10.84
CA PRO A 583 15.04 -25.05 -10.58
C PRO A 583 15.43 -26.20 -11.50
N SER A 584 16.23 -25.86 -12.53
CA SER A 584 16.35 -26.65 -13.75
C SER A 584 16.77 -28.07 -13.39
N ALA A 585 15.81 -28.99 -13.53
CA ALA A 585 15.75 -30.37 -13.03
C ALA A 585 17.01 -30.87 -12.28
N ILE A 586 17.21 -30.41 -11.03
CA ILE A 586 18.39 -30.65 -10.19
C ILE A 586 19.64 -30.89 -11.04
N ILE A 587 20.07 -29.86 -11.78
CA ILE A 587 21.46 -29.81 -12.21
C ILE A 587 22.27 -29.78 -10.92
N ASP A 588 22.86 -30.93 -10.59
CA ASP A 588 23.89 -31.06 -9.59
C ASP A 588 25.09 -30.25 -10.11
N TYR A 589 25.01 -28.94 -9.88
CA TYR A 589 26.17 -28.08 -9.77
C TYR A 589 26.93 -28.57 -8.54
N GLY A 590 27.59 -29.72 -8.71
CA GLY A 590 28.72 -30.11 -7.91
C GLY A 590 29.74 -28.98 -8.04
N SER A 591 29.69 -28.05 -7.10
CA SER A 591 30.87 -27.34 -6.66
C SER A 591 31.88 -28.43 -6.33
N GLU A 592 32.82 -28.69 -7.24
CA GLU A 592 33.75 -29.83 -7.17
C GLU A 592 34.43 -29.85 -5.80
N GLY A 593 33.94 -30.73 -4.90
CA GLY A 593 34.42 -30.83 -3.52
C GLY A 593 33.34 -30.85 -2.42
N LEU A 594 32.21 -30.16 -2.53
CA LEU A 594 31.24 -30.04 -1.42
C LEU A 594 29.99 -30.92 -1.59
N GLU A 595 29.83 -31.89 -0.69
CA GLU A 595 28.63 -32.69 -0.52
C GLU A 595 27.99 -32.44 0.85
N VAL A 596 26.65 -32.35 0.88
CA VAL A 596 25.87 -32.40 2.12
C VAL A 596 24.94 -33.59 2.09
N LYS A 597 25.02 -34.45 3.11
CA LYS A 597 24.07 -35.55 3.35
C LYS A 597 22.98 -35.05 4.30
N ALA A 598 21.72 -35.23 3.89
CA ALA A 598 20.55 -34.94 4.70
C ALA A 598 19.85 -36.26 5.07
N TYR A 599 19.67 -36.54 6.37
CA TYR A 599 19.01 -37.78 6.82
C TYR A 599 18.29 -37.60 8.16
N LEU A 600 17.20 -38.32 8.36
CA LEU A 600 16.41 -38.24 9.59
C LEU A 600 16.99 -39.10 10.71
N SER A 601 16.87 -38.64 11.95
CA SER A 601 17.25 -39.42 13.13
C SER A 601 16.30 -40.60 13.36
N PRO A 602 16.72 -41.65 14.10
CA PRO A 602 15.80 -42.68 14.57
C PRO A 602 14.66 -42.06 15.38
N GLY A 603 13.42 -42.23 14.91
CA GLY A 603 12.23 -41.57 15.47
C GLY A 603 11.83 -40.24 14.78
N LYS A 604 12.53 -39.83 13.71
CA LYS A 604 12.18 -38.73 12.79
C LYS A 604 12.00 -37.33 13.44
N ALA A 605 12.41 -37.16 14.69
CA ALA A 605 12.29 -35.87 15.38
C ALA A 605 13.34 -34.83 14.94
N MET A 606 14.47 -35.28 14.39
CA MET A 606 15.58 -34.41 13.96
C MET A 606 15.98 -34.72 12.51
N LEU A 607 16.20 -33.66 11.73
CA LEU A 607 16.97 -33.67 10.49
C LEU A 607 18.46 -33.54 10.84
N ASN A 608 19.31 -34.42 10.30
CA ASN A 608 20.76 -34.33 10.40
C ASN A 608 21.32 -33.83 9.06
N LEU A 609 22.20 -32.83 9.12
CA LEU A 609 22.97 -32.30 7.99
C LEU A 609 24.45 -32.54 8.24
N GLU A 610 25.08 -33.33 7.38
CA GLU A 610 26.49 -33.74 7.48
C GLU A 610 27.23 -33.25 6.23
N PHE A 611 28.22 -32.40 6.44
CA PHE A 611 29.01 -31.73 5.40
C PHE A 611 30.35 -32.45 5.26
N ASN A 612 30.82 -32.69 4.03
CA ASN A 612 32.10 -33.37 3.79
C ASN A 612 33.35 -32.48 3.92
N GLN A 613 33.18 -31.18 4.19
CA GLN A 613 34.26 -30.22 4.48
C GLN A 613 33.78 -29.13 5.45
N ASP A 614 34.73 -28.43 6.07
CA ASP A 614 34.46 -27.30 6.97
C ASP A 614 33.89 -26.10 6.18
N LEU A 615 32.86 -25.44 6.72
CA LEU A 615 32.37 -24.14 6.22
C LEU A 615 32.30 -23.15 7.39
N GLN A 616 32.94 -21.99 7.23
CA GLN A 616 32.94 -20.91 8.23
C GLN A 616 31.90 -19.85 7.90
N GLY A 617 31.28 -19.28 8.94
CA GLY A 617 30.27 -18.23 8.82
C GLY A 617 28.86 -18.73 9.11
N ARG A 618 27.86 -17.96 8.65
CA ARG A 618 26.43 -18.25 8.84
C ARG A 618 25.88 -18.96 7.61
N ILE A 619 25.35 -20.16 7.81
CA ILE A 619 24.74 -20.99 6.76
C ILE A 619 23.23 -21.01 7.04
N ALA A 620 22.44 -20.43 6.14
CA ALA A 620 20.99 -20.44 6.23
C ALA A 620 20.43 -21.79 5.78
N ILE A 621 19.49 -22.34 6.55
CA ILE A 621 18.77 -23.57 6.23
C ILE A 621 17.29 -23.24 6.15
N ARG A 622 16.69 -23.36 4.97
CA ARG A 622 15.26 -23.10 4.72
C ARG A 622 14.61 -24.42 4.27
N ILE A 623 13.56 -24.88 4.94
CA ILE A 623 12.87 -26.14 4.61
C ILE A 623 11.48 -25.83 4.05
N TYR A 624 11.24 -26.27 2.82
CA TYR A 624 10.02 -26.01 2.08
C TYR A 624 9.18 -27.28 1.91
N SER A 625 7.85 -27.15 1.85
CA SER A 625 6.95 -28.20 1.39
C SER A 625 7.06 -28.38 -0.14
N LEU A 626 6.51 -29.47 -0.68
CA LEU A 626 6.35 -29.62 -2.14
C LEU A 626 5.46 -28.53 -2.80
N SER A 627 4.67 -27.78 -2.02
CA SER A 627 3.87 -26.66 -2.54
C SER A 627 4.61 -25.32 -2.49
N GLY A 628 5.93 -25.33 -2.28
CA GLY A 628 6.75 -24.12 -2.19
C GLY A 628 6.61 -23.33 -0.88
N GLN A 629 5.78 -23.78 0.06
CA GLN A 629 5.59 -23.08 1.34
C GLN A 629 6.83 -23.26 2.23
N LEU A 630 7.40 -22.17 2.74
CA LEU A 630 8.43 -22.22 3.78
C LEU A 630 7.83 -22.76 5.09
N VAL A 631 8.35 -23.88 5.58
CA VAL A 631 7.86 -24.60 6.77
C VAL A 631 8.72 -24.28 7.99
N GLN A 632 10.02 -24.15 7.80
CA GLN A 632 10.97 -23.76 8.85
C GLN A 632 12.18 -23.05 8.23
N SER A 633 12.71 -22.06 8.95
CA SER A 633 13.98 -21.40 8.64
C SER A 633 14.86 -21.46 9.89
N ASP A 634 16.13 -21.80 9.71
CA ASP A 634 17.13 -21.97 10.76
C ASP A 634 18.50 -21.51 10.24
N PHE A 635 19.50 -21.40 11.12
CA PHE A 635 20.87 -21.08 10.71
C PHE A 635 21.91 -21.83 11.52
N LEU A 636 22.95 -22.29 10.83
CA LEU A 636 24.11 -22.92 11.42
C LEU A 636 25.27 -21.92 11.46
N GLU A 637 25.84 -21.68 12.63
CA GLU A 637 27.14 -21.04 12.77
C GLU A 637 28.24 -22.10 12.62
N SER A 638 29.09 -21.92 11.60
CA SER A 638 30.31 -22.69 11.29
C SER A 638 30.21 -24.21 11.49
N VAL A 639 30.10 -24.93 10.38
CA VAL A 639 30.04 -26.40 10.37
C VAL A 639 31.43 -26.98 10.17
N TRP A 640 31.68 -28.11 10.84
CA TRP A 640 32.91 -28.88 10.71
C TRP A 640 32.60 -30.15 9.90
N ALA A 641 33.57 -30.61 9.13
CA ALA A 641 33.46 -31.82 8.33
C ALA A 641 33.04 -33.03 9.17
N ASP A 642 32.24 -33.93 8.56
CA ASP A 642 31.79 -35.20 9.13
C ASP A 642 31.07 -35.10 10.51
N SER A 643 30.64 -33.88 10.88
CA SER A 643 30.02 -33.58 12.18
C SER A 643 28.54 -33.22 11.98
N PRO A 644 27.59 -34.16 12.15
CA PRO A 644 26.19 -33.92 11.83
C PRO A 644 25.58 -32.81 12.70
N LYS A 645 24.98 -31.82 12.05
CA LYS A 645 24.22 -30.73 12.67
C LYS A 645 22.75 -31.10 12.68
N GLN A 646 22.06 -30.88 13.80
CA GLN A 646 20.70 -31.35 14.00
C GLN A 646 19.71 -30.19 14.05
N ILE A 647 18.64 -30.31 13.25
CA ILE A 647 17.52 -29.37 13.20
C ILE A 647 16.27 -30.13 13.65
N ALA A 648 15.53 -29.57 14.61
CA ALA A 648 14.30 -30.18 15.09
C ALA A 648 13.20 -30.01 14.03
N ILE A 649 12.53 -31.11 13.68
CA ILE A 649 11.45 -31.18 12.65
C ILE A 649 10.19 -31.87 13.19
N ASN A 650 10.11 -32.07 14.51
CA ASN A 650 9.07 -32.84 15.20
C ASN A 650 7.64 -32.26 15.13
N ALA A 651 7.47 -31.10 14.48
CA ALA A 651 6.17 -30.48 14.21
C ALA A 651 5.67 -30.72 12.77
N PHE A 652 6.46 -31.40 11.92
CA PHE A 652 6.16 -31.56 10.51
C PHE A 652 5.16 -32.70 10.30
N SER A 653 4.26 -32.51 9.33
CA SER A 653 3.36 -33.57 8.88
C SER A 653 4.11 -34.60 8.02
N PRO A 654 3.58 -35.82 7.85
CA PRO A 654 4.09 -36.73 6.84
C PRO A 654 4.01 -36.12 5.44
N GLY A 655 5.09 -36.20 4.67
CA GLY A 655 5.21 -35.60 3.35
C GLY A 655 6.66 -35.52 2.85
N TYR A 656 6.80 -35.07 1.60
CA TYR A 656 8.09 -34.69 1.02
C TYR A 656 8.37 -33.22 1.30
N TYR A 657 9.63 -32.93 1.63
CA TYR A 657 10.13 -31.59 1.89
C TYR A 657 11.47 -31.38 1.16
N VAL A 658 11.81 -30.13 0.86
CA VAL A 658 13.10 -29.75 0.28
C VAL A 658 13.87 -28.91 1.29
N VAL A 659 15.05 -29.38 1.68
CA VAL A 659 15.98 -28.62 2.52
C VAL A 659 16.91 -27.83 1.61
N HIS A 660 16.79 -26.51 1.67
CA HIS A 660 17.62 -25.55 0.95
C HIS A 660 18.71 -25.02 1.90
N ILE A 661 19.96 -25.04 1.43
CA ILE A 661 21.16 -24.70 2.20
C ILE A 661 21.90 -23.59 1.45
N HIS A 662 21.96 -22.42 2.06
CA HIS A 662 22.54 -21.23 1.47
C HIS A 662 23.68 -20.66 2.33
N SER A 663 24.83 -20.31 1.71
CA SER A 663 25.96 -19.69 2.42
C SER A 663 26.86 -18.92 1.47
N GLY A 664 26.62 -17.62 1.31
CA GLY A 664 27.40 -16.77 0.40
C GLY A 664 27.08 -17.14 -1.06
N THR A 665 28.07 -17.67 -1.80
CA THR A 665 27.84 -18.19 -3.16
C THR A 665 27.37 -19.65 -3.18
N LEU A 666 27.32 -20.33 -2.03
CA LEU A 666 26.83 -21.71 -1.96
C LEU A 666 25.30 -21.73 -2.00
N ASN A 667 24.75 -22.57 -2.88
CA ASN A 667 23.33 -22.91 -2.88
C ASN A 667 23.15 -24.42 -3.16
N LEU A 668 22.54 -25.16 -2.23
CA LEU A 668 22.33 -26.62 -2.34
C LEU A 668 20.94 -27.02 -1.85
N SER A 669 20.28 -27.89 -2.61
CA SER A 669 19.00 -28.50 -2.25
C SER A 669 19.15 -29.99 -1.96
N ARG A 670 18.47 -30.49 -0.92
CA ARG A 670 18.37 -31.92 -0.59
C ARG A 670 16.92 -32.30 -0.26
N PRO A 671 16.30 -33.23 -1.00
CA PRO A 671 14.97 -33.71 -0.67
C PRO A 671 15.02 -34.61 0.58
N ILE A 672 13.99 -34.51 1.42
CA ILE A 672 13.75 -35.42 2.54
C ILE A 672 12.31 -35.92 2.50
N LEU A 673 12.12 -37.17 2.93
CA LEU A 673 10.79 -37.79 3.09
C LEU A 673 10.55 -38.05 4.58
N ILE A 674 9.44 -37.51 5.09
CA ILE A 674 8.94 -37.77 6.43
C ILE A 674 7.70 -38.66 6.27
N ASP A 675 7.79 -39.95 6.59
CA ASP A 675 6.59 -40.82 6.72
C ASP A 675 5.99 -40.82 8.14
#